data_AF-A0A672N510-F1
#
_entry.id   AF-A0A672N510-F1
#
_cell.length_a   1.000
_cell.length_b   1.000
_cell.length_c   1.000
_cell.angle_alpha   90.00
_cell.angle_beta   90.00
_cell.angle_gamma   90.00
#
_symmetry.space_group_name_H-M   'P 1'
#
loop_
_entity.id
_entity.type
_entity.pdbx_description
1 polymer ?
#
loop_
_entity_poly.entity_id
_entity_poly.type
_entity_poly.pdbx_seq_one_letter_code
_entity_poly.pdbx_strand_id
1 'polypeptide(L)'
;MPIWRFACFSLFLGVFLSSVPELTGSAEFNIAVELGTIIRINTSAHTNTECKVCVRQDTQQLCQSSVVLRSDTLLDFSCLQPENVFTVQIIRDNVIYNIEPKEYNAFQKFNRTFIWNLKPPATKSLHLNFTSTGLRQIQPTDSCPDKHVYMLAVEDVSVGRFCPNGTIRQVDVRHVGKLSLEVSGGRALDKKVIGVSLGHLINSLANFHVVLPEKSSTQDFFTPIAFPENAETMWYFTVPHAYYTDVRILSYTVPTCLQPENIPTMKYTWQGKEPLVKLMNVSQPSVEPGNFNLSIKNCKISGPQPPSQGLMVHVQISAIKRSKGQCEGDLPEKQVLQIRVNKKDPKSTCVLKLDSVIMDTITIASGNHFVLNSFDCNKDEMELTVNQTLECKEWRDCASTPFPLTFNYEQQCIPGVLKTIIWHLHGPQNSAVELQSPAGDLRYCPPEDKCNSIILLNVSHVNSGITLGQFCPKGTIQKIQIRESKIAITASVVSFNDRNLATKPFLTYSFTQDISEHYIFTVAPKMDNPTMLATPAWPSGMKASSTVSWIVNLEPQFKSNLKFRNVSQPKCKEVHTNIAVQTIRSQTTLYSTKKDEKIKDLLVPESFYLNVTNCKSPTGAFRAMMEITLQNNKLLGIILSIVGVVVVIVTAVGICFFLSNNY
;
A
#
# COMPACT_ATOMS: atom_id res chain seq x y z
N MET A 1 45.69 35.77 9.37
CA MET A 1 46.82 35.37 8.50
C MET A 1 47.10 33.90 8.75
N PRO A 2 47.41 33.08 7.73
CA PRO A 2 47.29 33.30 6.27
C PRO A 2 46.03 32.57 5.74
N ILE A 3 45.15 33.10 4.89
CA ILE A 3 45.29 33.82 3.60
C ILE A 3 46.09 33.02 2.59
N TRP A 4 45.41 32.21 1.78
CA TRP A 4 45.83 31.91 0.42
C TRP A 4 44.69 32.26 -0.54
N ARG A 5 45.02 33.20 -1.44
CA ARG A 5 44.23 33.70 -2.55
C ARG A 5 44.44 32.78 -3.75
N PHE A 6 43.37 32.42 -4.45
CA PHE A 6 43.40 32.08 -5.87
C PHE A 6 42.27 32.90 -6.51
N ALA A 7 42.60 34.08 -7.04
CA ALA A 7 43.01 34.29 -8.44
C ALA A 7 41.83 34.05 -9.39
N CYS A 8 41.20 35.18 -9.73
CA CYS A 8 40.15 35.37 -10.72
C CYS A 8 40.64 34.86 -12.09
N PHE A 9 40.00 33.82 -12.63
CA PHE A 9 40.18 33.43 -14.02
C PHE A 9 39.09 34.10 -14.85
N SER A 10 39.54 35.01 -15.71
CA SER A 10 38.74 35.73 -16.70
C SER A 10 38.01 34.75 -17.62
N LEU A 11 36.69 34.92 -17.74
CA LEU A 11 35.89 34.37 -18.82
C LEU A 11 36.39 34.95 -20.15
N PHE A 12 37.13 34.15 -20.93
CA PHE A 12 37.16 34.30 -22.37
C PHE A 12 35.90 33.64 -22.92
N LEU A 13 34.84 34.43 -23.08
CA LEU A 13 33.67 34.06 -23.87
C LEU A 13 34.08 34.12 -25.35
N GLY A 14 34.74 33.05 -25.82
CA GLY A 14 34.99 32.83 -27.23
C GLY A 14 33.66 32.53 -27.93
N VAL A 15 33.03 33.57 -28.45
CA VAL A 15 31.89 33.46 -29.35
C VAL A 15 32.39 32.84 -30.66
N PHE A 16 32.35 31.51 -30.76
CA PHE A 16 32.34 30.84 -32.06
C PHE A 16 30.97 31.07 -32.70
N LEU A 17 30.81 32.21 -33.35
CA LEU A 17 29.82 32.38 -34.40
C LEU A 17 30.19 31.41 -35.52
N SER A 18 29.57 30.23 -35.52
CA SER A 18 29.44 29.47 -36.75
C SER A 18 28.62 30.33 -37.71
N SER A 19 29.30 30.98 -38.64
CA SER A 19 28.68 31.67 -39.77
C SER A 19 27.92 30.64 -40.61
N VAL A 20 26.63 30.49 -40.31
CA VAL A 20 25.66 29.90 -41.23
C VAL A 20 25.43 30.95 -42.31
N PRO A 21 25.50 30.62 -43.61
CA PRO A 21 25.22 31.60 -44.65
C PRO A 21 23.78 32.11 -44.51
N GLU A 22 23.64 33.42 -44.31
CA GLU A 22 22.41 34.14 -44.63
C GLU A 22 22.17 33.98 -46.13
N LEU A 23 21.01 33.42 -46.50
CA LEU A 23 20.58 33.28 -47.89
C LEU A 23 20.22 34.68 -48.40
N THR A 24 21.21 35.38 -48.94
CA THR A 24 21.02 36.62 -49.70
C THR A 24 21.63 36.42 -51.09
N GLY A 25 20.80 36.58 -52.13
CA GLY A 25 21.17 36.33 -53.53
C GLY A 25 20.73 34.95 -54.02
N SER A 26 20.25 34.86 -55.26
CA SER A 26 19.79 33.64 -55.96
C SER A 26 20.80 32.51 -55.86
N ALA A 27 20.69 31.69 -54.82
CA ALA A 27 21.60 30.59 -54.57
C ALA A 27 21.16 29.41 -55.42
N GLU A 28 21.89 29.12 -56.49
CA GLU A 28 21.68 27.91 -57.28
C GLU A 28 22.09 26.69 -56.43
N PHE A 29 21.14 25.77 -56.22
CA PHE A 29 21.34 24.54 -55.45
C PHE A 29 21.63 23.39 -56.40
N ASN A 30 22.84 22.83 -56.34
CA ASN A 30 23.13 21.57 -57.02
C ASN A 30 22.61 20.40 -56.18
N ILE A 31 21.67 19.63 -56.72
CA ILE A 31 21.06 18.49 -56.05
C ILE A 31 21.46 17.22 -56.76
N ALA A 32 22.28 16.42 -56.07
CA ALA A 32 22.64 15.09 -56.50
C ALA A 32 21.51 14.10 -56.16
N VAL A 33 20.79 13.58 -57.16
CA VAL A 33 19.68 12.64 -56.97
C VAL A 33 20.20 11.21 -57.12
N GLU A 34 20.11 10.43 -56.06
CA GLU A 34 20.55 9.04 -56.09
C GLU A 34 19.69 8.17 -57.01
N LEU A 35 20.32 7.16 -57.61
CA LEU A 35 19.64 6.17 -58.43
C LEU A 35 18.44 5.55 -57.68
N GLY A 36 17.27 5.59 -58.31
CA GLY A 36 16.03 5.05 -57.74
C GLY A 36 15.34 5.95 -56.69
N THR A 37 15.83 7.18 -56.49
CA THR A 37 15.17 8.20 -55.66
C THR A 37 14.43 9.22 -56.52
N ILE A 38 13.24 9.62 -56.08
CA ILE A 38 12.44 10.69 -56.70
C ILE A 38 12.27 11.80 -55.67
N ILE A 39 12.65 13.03 -56.02
CA ILE A 39 12.45 14.19 -55.16
C ILE A 39 11.30 15.02 -55.74
N ARG A 40 10.26 15.28 -54.94
CA ARG A 40 9.15 16.15 -55.32
C ARG A 40 9.18 17.40 -54.46
N ILE A 41 9.09 18.55 -55.09
CA ILE A 41 9.01 19.84 -54.42
C ILE A 41 7.66 20.45 -54.79
N ASN A 42 6.80 20.60 -53.80
CA ASN A 42 5.42 21.07 -54.00
C ASN A 42 5.17 22.33 -53.18
N THR A 43 4.39 23.26 -53.74
CA THR A 43 3.83 24.38 -52.97
C THR A 43 2.98 23.87 -51.81
N SER A 44 3.13 24.49 -50.65
CA SER A 44 2.31 24.22 -49.48
C SER A 44 0.86 24.66 -49.75
N ALA A 45 -0.12 23.90 -49.28
CA ALA A 45 -1.54 24.07 -49.61
C ALA A 45 -2.18 25.39 -49.10
N HIS A 46 -1.40 26.27 -48.45
CA HIS A 46 -1.88 27.47 -47.76
C HIS A 46 -1.18 28.77 -48.21
N THR A 47 -0.31 28.72 -49.22
CA THR A 47 0.45 29.88 -49.70
C THR A 47 0.03 30.25 -51.13
N ASN A 48 -0.79 31.30 -51.27
CA ASN A 48 -1.07 31.91 -52.57
C ASN A 48 0.09 32.87 -52.91
N THR A 49 1.17 32.33 -53.46
CA THR A 49 2.43 33.06 -53.68
C THR A 49 2.89 32.97 -55.12
N GLU A 50 3.45 34.05 -55.67
CA GLU A 50 4.10 34.07 -57.00
C GLU A 50 5.45 33.30 -57.04
N CYS A 51 5.87 32.69 -55.93
CA CYS A 51 7.14 31.97 -55.86
C CYS A 51 7.11 30.69 -56.71
N LYS A 52 8.11 30.55 -57.58
CA LYS A 52 8.30 29.42 -58.49
C LYS A 52 9.63 28.74 -58.20
N VAL A 53 9.65 27.42 -58.36
CA VAL A 53 10.87 26.61 -58.41
C VAL A 53 11.31 26.50 -59.86
N CYS A 54 12.56 26.83 -60.12
CA CYS A 54 13.13 26.88 -61.46
C CYS A 54 14.19 25.80 -61.62
N VAL A 55 14.11 25.04 -62.71
CA VAL A 55 15.11 24.05 -63.12
C VAL A 55 15.85 24.58 -64.33
N ARG A 56 17.18 24.48 -64.33
CA ARG A 56 17.98 24.73 -65.54
C ARG A 56 18.16 23.42 -66.31
N GLN A 57 17.66 23.38 -67.53
CA GLN A 57 17.89 22.28 -68.47
C GLN A 57 18.57 22.87 -69.70
N ASP A 58 19.83 22.53 -69.91
CA ASP A 58 20.72 23.12 -70.92
C ASP A 58 20.80 24.66 -70.83
N THR A 59 20.23 25.38 -71.79
CA THR A 59 20.21 26.86 -71.90
C THR A 59 18.87 27.50 -71.51
N GLN A 60 17.85 26.71 -71.16
CA GLN A 60 16.52 27.21 -70.81
C GLN A 60 16.21 26.97 -69.32
N GLN A 61 15.67 27.99 -68.65
CA GLN A 61 15.21 27.93 -67.27
C GLN A 61 13.69 27.73 -67.25
N LEU A 62 13.24 26.59 -66.73
CA LEU A 62 11.82 26.25 -66.61
C LEU A 62 11.36 26.48 -65.17
N CYS A 63 10.47 27.45 -64.96
CA CYS A 63 9.94 27.81 -63.64
C CYS A 63 8.49 27.36 -63.46
N GLN A 64 8.23 26.53 -62.45
CA GLN A 64 6.92 25.94 -62.16
C GLN A 64 6.55 26.09 -60.68
N SER A 65 5.30 25.81 -60.33
CA SER A 65 4.82 25.79 -58.93
C SER A 65 5.10 24.47 -58.21
N SER A 66 5.51 23.44 -58.93
CA SER A 66 6.03 22.20 -58.38
C SER A 66 7.03 21.58 -59.36
N VAL A 67 7.96 20.79 -58.86
CA VAL A 67 8.93 20.07 -59.70
C VAL A 67 9.17 18.65 -59.18
N VAL A 68 9.45 17.74 -60.11
CA VAL A 68 9.85 16.37 -59.82
C VAL A 68 11.25 16.12 -60.38
N LEU A 69 12.19 15.74 -59.53
CA LEU A 69 13.58 15.45 -59.89
C LEU A 69 13.81 13.93 -59.88
N ARG A 70 14.49 13.45 -60.93
CA ARG A 70 14.88 12.04 -61.10
C ARG A 70 16.38 11.84 -61.38
N SER A 71 17.09 12.93 -61.62
CA SER A 71 18.52 12.98 -61.92
C SER A 71 19.10 14.25 -61.31
N ASP A 72 20.42 14.31 -61.23
CA ASP A 72 21.14 15.48 -60.75
C ASP A 72 20.65 16.75 -61.46
N THR A 73 20.28 17.75 -60.68
CA THR A 73 19.60 18.94 -61.18
C THR A 73 20.06 20.19 -60.44
N LEU A 74 20.25 21.27 -61.19
CA LEU A 74 20.49 22.60 -60.63
C LEU A 74 19.13 23.31 -60.42
N LEU A 75 18.84 23.66 -59.18
CA LEU A 75 17.62 24.36 -58.79
C LEU A 75 17.86 25.81 -58.39
N ASP A 76 16.90 26.65 -58.71
CA ASP A 76 16.80 28.02 -58.20
C ASP A 76 15.35 28.32 -57.78
N PHE A 77 15.15 29.31 -56.91
CA PHE A 77 13.84 29.72 -56.43
C PHE A 77 13.64 31.21 -56.67
N SER A 78 12.48 31.60 -57.17
CA SER A 78 12.19 33.01 -57.49
C SER A 78 11.90 33.87 -56.26
N CYS A 79 11.98 33.34 -55.04
CA CYS A 79 11.69 34.06 -53.80
C CYS A 79 12.78 33.87 -52.73
N LEU A 80 12.81 34.79 -51.75
CA LEU A 80 13.85 34.87 -50.72
C LEU A 80 13.73 33.82 -49.61
N GLN A 81 12.52 33.29 -49.36
CA GLN A 81 12.25 32.31 -48.30
C GLN A 81 11.47 31.10 -48.85
N PRO A 82 12.06 30.33 -49.78
CA PRO A 82 11.39 29.20 -50.42
C PRO A 82 10.98 28.12 -49.42
N GLU A 83 11.65 28.00 -48.27
CA GLU A 83 11.34 27.05 -47.19
C GLU A 83 9.97 27.27 -46.54
N ASN A 84 9.43 28.48 -46.61
CA ASN A 84 8.10 28.81 -46.08
C ASN A 84 6.98 28.50 -47.09
N VAL A 85 7.34 28.30 -48.37
CA VAL A 85 6.39 28.11 -49.47
C VAL A 85 6.38 26.66 -49.94
N PHE A 86 7.52 25.99 -49.99
CA PHE A 86 7.66 24.65 -50.55
C PHE A 86 7.87 23.58 -49.48
N THR A 87 7.38 22.38 -49.78
CA THR A 87 7.65 21.15 -49.02
C THR A 87 8.34 20.15 -49.92
N VAL A 88 9.24 19.35 -49.35
CA VAL A 88 10.08 18.42 -50.10
C VAL A 88 9.71 16.99 -49.73
N GLN A 89 9.40 16.16 -50.71
CA GLN A 89 9.19 14.72 -50.54
C GLN A 89 10.34 13.95 -51.20
N ILE A 90 10.99 13.07 -50.45
CA ILE A 90 12.07 12.21 -50.95
C ILE A 90 11.52 10.78 -50.96
N ILE A 91 11.30 10.24 -52.15
CA ILE A 91 10.57 8.98 -52.35
C ILE A 91 11.54 7.92 -52.88
N ARG A 92 11.54 6.74 -52.24
CA ARG A 92 12.19 5.52 -52.76
C ARG A 92 11.16 4.41 -52.93
N ASP A 93 11.16 3.79 -54.11
CA ASP A 93 10.25 2.71 -54.47
C ASP A 93 10.86 1.32 -54.26
N ASN A 94 10.00 0.32 -54.10
CA ASN A 94 10.35 -1.11 -54.04
C ASN A 94 11.39 -1.46 -52.95
N VAL A 95 11.23 -0.88 -51.75
CA VAL A 95 12.17 -1.08 -50.63
C VAL A 95 11.92 -2.43 -49.95
N ILE A 96 12.93 -3.28 -49.95
CA ILE A 96 12.94 -4.61 -49.29
C ILE A 96 14.21 -4.88 -48.46
N TYR A 97 15.04 -3.85 -48.28
CA TYR A 97 16.33 -3.88 -47.60
C TYR A 97 16.44 -2.68 -46.65
N ASN A 98 17.47 -2.69 -45.80
CA ASN A 98 17.67 -1.68 -44.76
C ASN A 98 17.54 -0.25 -45.29
N ILE A 99 16.83 0.57 -44.54
CA ILE A 99 16.59 1.97 -44.86
C ILE A 99 17.59 2.82 -44.10
N GLU A 100 18.39 3.56 -44.85
CA GLU A 100 19.30 4.58 -44.34
C GLU A 100 18.77 5.96 -44.77
N PRO A 101 18.16 6.73 -43.85
CA PRO A 101 17.69 8.07 -44.17
C PRO A 101 18.86 8.96 -44.58
N LYS A 102 18.83 9.42 -45.83
CA LYS A 102 19.88 10.30 -46.38
C LYS A 102 19.42 11.75 -46.36
N GLU A 103 20.26 12.60 -45.78
CA GLU A 103 20.04 14.04 -45.73
C GLU A 103 20.50 14.73 -47.02
N TYR A 104 19.71 15.70 -47.49
CA TYR A 104 20.07 16.57 -48.61
C TYR A 104 20.32 17.97 -48.07
N ASN A 105 21.58 18.42 -48.09
CA ASN A 105 21.98 19.70 -47.48
C ASN A 105 21.17 20.89 -48.02
N ALA A 106 20.84 20.88 -49.32
CA ALA A 106 20.02 21.92 -49.96
C ALA A 106 18.62 22.04 -49.36
N PHE A 107 18.08 20.97 -48.76
CA PHE A 107 16.70 20.93 -48.27
C PHE A 107 16.57 20.99 -46.75
N GLN A 108 17.67 21.16 -45.99
CA GLN A 108 17.62 21.11 -44.53
C GLN A 108 16.66 22.14 -43.90
N LYS A 109 16.55 23.33 -44.51
CA LYS A 109 15.63 24.39 -44.04
C LYS A 109 14.17 24.11 -44.38
N PHE A 110 13.88 23.21 -45.31
CA PHE A 110 12.53 22.88 -45.76
C PHE A 110 11.89 21.81 -44.88
N ASN A 111 10.56 21.86 -44.78
CA ASN A 111 9.78 20.71 -44.31
C ASN A 111 9.97 19.55 -45.29
N ARG A 112 10.47 18.43 -44.78
CA ARG A 112 10.83 17.25 -45.56
C ARG A 112 10.03 16.04 -45.13
N THR A 113 9.60 15.25 -46.11
CA THR A 113 8.98 13.95 -45.87
C THR A 113 9.75 12.89 -46.64
N PHE A 114 10.40 11.99 -45.92
CA PHE A 114 11.02 10.81 -46.51
C PHE A 114 9.96 9.72 -46.65
N ILE A 115 9.88 9.09 -47.82
CA ILE A 115 8.85 8.09 -48.15
C ILE A 115 9.55 6.86 -48.72
N TRP A 116 9.29 5.72 -48.11
CA TRP A 116 9.74 4.41 -48.57
C TRP A 116 8.51 3.56 -48.89
N ASN A 117 8.30 3.28 -50.18
CA ASN A 117 7.22 2.42 -50.63
C ASN A 117 7.70 0.96 -50.50
N LEU A 118 7.06 0.26 -49.56
CA LEU A 118 7.34 -1.10 -49.16
C LEU A 118 6.58 -2.06 -50.07
N LYS A 119 7.30 -2.95 -50.77
CA LYS A 119 6.68 -3.90 -51.70
C LYS A 119 7.19 -5.33 -51.45
N PRO A 120 6.72 -6.01 -50.38
CA PRO A 120 7.10 -7.40 -50.13
C PRO A 120 6.62 -8.33 -51.25
N PRO A 121 7.28 -9.48 -51.43
CA PRO A 121 6.73 -10.61 -52.16
C PRO A 121 5.38 -11.05 -51.56
N ALA A 122 4.43 -11.49 -52.39
CA ALA A 122 3.07 -11.85 -51.96
C ALA A 122 3.01 -12.95 -50.88
N THR A 123 4.05 -13.79 -50.78
CA THR A 123 4.15 -14.92 -49.83
C THR A 123 4.93 -14.58 -48.55
N LYS A 124 5.34 -13.32 -48.36
CA LYS A 124 6.20 -12.88 -47.25
C LYS A 124 5.64 -11.61 -46.62
N SER A 125 6.01 -11.36 -45.36
CA SER A 125 5.83 -10.06 -44.71
C SER A 125 7.15 -9.29 -44.68
N LEU A 126 7.10 -7.98 -44.40
CA LEU A 126 8.29 -7.20 -44.07
C LEU A 126 8.36 -6.98 -42.56
N HIS A 127 9.51 -7.32 -41.99
CA HIS A 127 9.88 -7.00 -40.62
C HIS A 127 10.63 -5.67 -40.63
N LEU A 128 10.02 -4.63 -40.07
CA LEU A 128 10.62 -3.31 -39.90
C LEU A 128 11.20 -3.22 -38.48
N ASN A 129 12.51 -3.24 -38.36
CA ASN A 129 13.22 -3.19 -37.09
C ASN A 129 13.57 -1.74 -36.71
N PHE A 130 12.99 -1.30 -35.60
CA PHE A 130 13.18 0.00 -34.98
C PHE A 130 13.87 -0.11 -33.61
N THR A 131 14.73 -1.09 -33.39
CA THR A 131 15.36 -1.30 -32.07
C THR A 131 16.24 -0.11 -31.68
N SER A 132 16.97 0.45 -32.64
CA SER A 132 17.81 1.65 -32.49
C SER A 132 17.02 2.94 -32.27
N THR A 133 15.86 3.08 -32.93
CA THR A 133 15.01 4.28 -32.86
C THR A 133 14.04 4.22 -31.69
N GLY A 134 13.36 3.09 -31.50
CA GLY A 134 12.22 2.87 -30.62
C GLY A 134 11.02 3.72 -31.03
N LEU A 135 9.83 3.14 -31.21
CA LEU A 135 8.65 3.89 -31.61
C LEU A 135 7.61 3.98 -30.48
N ARG A 136 7.02 5.16 -30.29
CA ARG A 136 5.88 5.41 -29.39
C ARG A 136 4.71 5.89 -30.23
N GLN A 137 3.61 5.16 -30.21
CA GLN A 137 2.42 5.54 -30.95
C GLN A 137 1.80 6.82 -30.36
N ILE A 138 1.23 7.66 -31.23
CA ILE A 138 0.60 8.94 -30.86
C ILE A 138 -0.75 9.08 -31.55
N GLN A 139 -1.60 9.99 -31.06
CA GLN A 139 -2.87 10.28 -31.71
C GLN A 139 -2.67 11.01 -33.05
N PRO A 140 -3.67 10.98 -33.95
CA PRO A 140 -3.59 11.64 -35.26
C PRO A 140 -3.24 13.13 -35.21
N THR A 141 -3.73 13.83 -34.18
CA THR A 141 -3.55 15.28 -33.98
C THR A 141 -2.23 15.64 -33.28
N ASP A 142 -1.53 14.65 -32.73
CA ASP A 142 -0.34 14.89 -31.94
C ASP A 142 0.91 15.07 -32.82
N SER A 143 1.89 15.80 -32.28
CA SER A 143 3.19 16.01 -32.90
C SER A 143 4.30 15.62 -31.93
N CYS A 144 5.45 15.20 -32.47
CA CYS A 144 6.58 14.77 -31.66
C CYS A 144 7.37 15.97 -31.11
N PRO A 145 7.93 15.87 -29.89
CA PRO A 145 8.73 16.96 -29.30
C PRO A 145 9.93 17.34 -30.17
N ASP A 146 10.57 16.36 -30.80
CA ASP A 146 11.71 16.52 -31.70
C ASP A 146 11.29 16.78 -33.17
N LYS A 147 9.99 16.89 -33.43
CA LYS A 147 9.41 17.13 -34.76
C LYS A 147 9.73 16.07 -35.81
N HIS A 148 10.07 14.86 -35.37
CA HIS A 148 10.22 13.68 -36.22
C HIS A 148 9.00 12.78 -36.06
N VAL A 149 8.16 12.71 -37.09
CA VAL A 149 6.95 11.89 -37.05
C VAL A 149 7.07 10.75 -38.07
N TYR A 150 7.09 9.52 -37.56
CA TYR A 150 7.00 8.33 -38.40
C TYR A 150 5.54 8.00 -38.68
N MET A 151 5.20 7.65 -39.91
CA MET A 151 3.87 7.17 -40.29
C MET A 151 3.99 5.88 -41.08
N LEU A 152 3.19 4.90 -40.70
CA LEU A 152 3.13 3.61 -41.36
C LEU A 152 1.73 3.39 -41.91
N ALA A 153 1.65 3.09 -43.20
CA ALA A 153 0.41 2.70 -43.86
C ALA A 153 0.58 1.36 -44.58
N VAL A 154 -0.49 0.58 -44.62
CA VAL A 154 -0.56 -0.73 -45.27
C VAL A 154 -1.85 -0.78 -46.07
N GLU A 155 -1.79 -1.12 -47.36
CA GLU A 155 -2.98 -1.16 -48.24
C GLU A 155 -3.85 0.12 -48.16
N ASP A 156 -3.19 1.28 -48.19
CA ASP A 156 -3.79 2.62 -48.04
C ASP A 156 -4.45 2.92 -46.68
N VAL A 157 -4.30 2.03 -45.69
CA VAL A 157 -4.79 2.20 -44.32
C VAL A 157 -3.67 2.72 -43.44
N SER A 158 -3.92 3.80 -42.70
CA SER A 158 -2.96 4.33 -41.72
C SER A 158 -2.93 3.45 -40.46
N VAL A 159 -1.87 2.65 -40.35
CA VAL A 159 -1.63 1.73 -39.23
C VAL A 159 -1.22 2.48 -37.97
N GLY A 160 -0.51 3.60 -38.11
CA GLY A 160 -0.23 4.47 -36.98
C GLY A 160 0.74 5.62 -37.29
N ARG A 161 0.78 6.57 -36.35
CA ARG A 161 1.77 7.65 -36.27
C ARG A 161 2.61 7.43 -35.02
N PHE A 162 3.91 7.71 -35.11
CA PHE A 162 4.86 7.39 -34.04
C PHE A 162 5.89 8.49 -33.84
N CYS A 163 6.23 8.73 -32.57
CA CYS A 163 7.43 9.44 -32.18
C CYS A 163 8.58 8.46 -31.92
N PRO A 164 9.84 8.90 -32.08
CA PRO A 164 10.99 8.10 -31.69
C PRO A 164 11.11 7.98 -30.16
N ASN A 165 12.05 7.14 -29.70
CA ASN A 165 12.33 6.81 -28.31
C ASN A 165 11.18 6.15 -27.53
N GLY A 166 10.40 5.29 -28.20
CA GLY A 166 9.34 4.49 -27.57
C GLY A 166 9.67 3.02 -27.34
N THR A 167 8.64 2.24 -27.01
CA THR A 167 8.74 0.82 -26.61
C THR A 167 8.53 -0.16 -27.76
N ILE A 168 7.98 0.27 -28.89
CA ILE A 168 7.82 -0.57 -30.08
C ILE A 168 9.20 -0.72 -30.74
N ARG A 169 9.67 -1.96 -30.86
CA ARG A 169 11.00 -2.29 -31.40
C ARG A 169 10.95 -2.88 -32.79
N GLN A 170 9.82 -3.45 -33.18
CA GLN A 170 9.62 -4.01 -34.50
C GLN A 170 8.15 -3.92 -34.89
N VAL A 171 7.91 -3.72 -36.18
CA VAL A 171 6.57 -3.80 -36.77
C VAL A 171 6.63 -4.72 -37.98
N ASP A 172 5.79 -5.74 -38.00
CA ASP A 172 5.64 -6.60 -39.17
C ASP A 172 4.43 -6.14 -39.97
N VAL A 173 4.62 -5.97 -41.27
CA VAL A 173 3.55 -5.55 -42.18
C VAL A 173 3.36 -6.56 -43.31
N ARG A 174 2.10 -6.77 -43.65
CA ARG A 174 1.68 -7.58 -44.79
C ARG A 174 1.52 -6.69 -46.02
N HIS A 175 1.63 -7.25 -47.22
CA HIS A 175 1.28 -6.59 -48.48
C HIS A 175 2.02 -5.26 -48.73
N VAL A 176 1.54 -4.49 -49.72
CA VAL A 176 2.14 -3.21 -50.08
C VAL A 176 1.89 -2.20 -48.96
N GLY A 177 2.93 -1.48 -48.57
CA GLY A 177 2.86 -0.48 -47.52
C GLY A 177 3.69 0.75 -47.85
N LYS A 178 3.57 1.76 -46.99
CA LYS A 178 4.30 3.01 -47.07
C LYS A 178 4.79 3.37 -45.68
N LEU A 179 6.11 3.44 -45.53
CA LEU A 179 6.74 4.04 -44.36
C LEU A 179 7.13 5.47 -44.72
N SER A 180 6.87 6.41 -43.83
CA SER A 180 7.30 7.80 -44.04
C SER A 180 7.80 8.43 -42.76
N LEU A 181 8.71 9.39 -42.90
CA LEU A 181 9.30 10.17 -41.83
C LEU A 181 9.17 11.65 -42.19
N GLU A 182 8.33 12.38 -41.45
CA GLU A 182 8.19 13.82 -41.54
C GLU A 182 9.20 14.50 -40.61
N VAL A 183 9.92 15.49 -41.15
CA VAL A 183 10.92 16.28 -40.42
C VAL A 183 10.68 17.76 -40.73
N SER A 184 10.43 18.55 -39.69
CA SER A 184 10.26 20.00 -39.85
C SER A 184 11.54 20.70 -40.32
N GLY A 185 11.38 21.82 -41.02
CA GLY A 185 12.47 22.67 -41.48
C GLY A 185 13.42 23.10 -40.37
N GLY A 186 14.72 23.06 -40.67
CA GLY A 186 15.79 23.42 -39.74
C GLY A 186 16.12 22.36 -38.69
N ARG A 187 15.40 21.23 -38.65
CA ARG A 187 15.73 20.09 -37.77
C ARG A 187 16.67 19.13 -38.49
N ALA A 188 17.72 18.68 -37.80
CA ALA A 188 18.60 17.64 -38.31
C ALA A 188 17.86 16.31 -38.43
N LEU A 189 18.02 15.61 -39.55
CA LEU A 189 17.48 14.26 -39.75
C LEU A 189 18.12 13.26 -38.78
N ASP A 190 17.29 12.45 -38.12
CA ASP A 190 17.76 11.24 -37.45
C ASP A 190 18.21 10.20 -38.49
N LYS A 191 19.52 9.93 -38.53
CA LYS A 191 20.15 9.02 -39.49
C LYS A 191 20.21 7.56 -39.01
N LYS A 192 19.45 7.20 -37.98
CA LYS A 192 19.37 5.80 -37.52
C LYS A 192 18.86 4.89 -38.64
N VAL A 193 19.58 3.80 -38.85
CA VAL A 193 19.19 2.76 -39.80
C VAL A 193 17.93 2.05 -39.31
N ILE A 194 16.96 1.89 -40.19
CA ILE A 194 15.76 1.07 -39.97
C ILE A 194 16.00 -0.26 -40.67
N GLY A 195 16.09 -1.33 -39.88
CA GLY A 195 16.32 -2.66 -40.43
C GLY A 195 15.09 -3.14 -41.19
N VAL A 196 15.29 -3.74 -42.36
CA VAL A 196 14.19 -4.34 -43.15
C VAL A 196 14.59 -5.74 -43.54
N SER A 197 13.76 -6.71 -43.18
CA SER A 197 14.00 -8.12 -43.51
C SER A 197 12.69 -8.83 -43.89
N LEU A 198 12.81 -9.97 -44.57
CA LEU A 198 11.66 -10.76 -45.01
C LEU A 198 11.22 -11.75 -43.92
N GLY A 199 9.93 -11.75 -43.65
CA GLY A 199 9.27 -12.57 -42.64
C GLY A 199 8.34 -13.63 -43.18
N HIS A 200 7.83 -14.45 -42.28
CA HIS A 200 6.69 -15.33 -42.57
C HIS A 200 5.43 -14.51 -42.84
N LEU A 201 4.56 -15.00 -43.73
CA LEU A 201 3.30 -14.33 -44.00
C LEU A 201 2.47 -14.26 -42.72
N ILE A 202 1.98 -13.05 -42.40
CA ILE A 202 1.12 -12.80 -41.25
C ILE A 202 -0.33 -12.71 -41.72
N ASN A 203 -1.28 -13.11 -40.86
CA ASN A 203 -2.71 -12.99 -41.17
C ASN A 203 -3.27 -11.60 -40.82
N SER A 204 -2.68 -10.97 -39.82
CA SER A 204 -3.04 -9.63 -39.33
C SER A 204 -2.52 -8.54 -40.28
N LEU A 205 -3.11 -7.34 -40.22
CA LEU A 205 -2.68 -6.18 -40.99
C LEU A 205 -1.27 -5.74 -40.59
N ALA A 206 -1.04 -5.67 -39.28
CA ALA A 206 0.26 -5.38 -38.68
C ALA A 206 0.44 -6.10 -37.34
N ASN A 207 1.68 -6.49 -37.06
CA ASN A 207 2.10 -7.02 -35.77
C ASN A 207 3.11 -6.08 -35.12
N PHE A 208 2.81 -5.58 -33.94
CA PHE A 208 3.70 -4.72 -33.16
C PHE A 208 4.43 -5.53 -32.11
N HIS A 209 5.76 -5.47 -32.09
CA HIS A 209 6.58 -6.07 -31.04
C HIS A 209 7.02 -4.99 -30.07
N VAL A 210 6.53 -5.09 -28.83
CA VAL A 210 6.66 -4.09 -27.79
C VAL A 210 7.54 -4.66 -26.68
N VAL A 211 8.57 -3.92 -26.29
CA VAL A 211 9.43 -4.24 -25.15
C VAL A 211 9.22 -3.20 -24.07
N LEU A 212 8.56 -3.61 -22.98
CA LEU A 212 8.31 -2.73 -21.84
C LEU A 212 9.63 -2.51 -21.08
N PRO A 213 9.90 -1.29 -20.59
CA PRO A 213 11.17 -1.00 -19.92
C PRO A 213 11.22 -1.58 -18.51
N GLU A 214 12.42 -1.80 -17.97
CA GLU A 214 12.67 -2.24 -16.59
C GLU A 214 12.45 -1.11 -15.55
N LYS A 215 11.35 -0.38 -15.69
CA LYS A 215 10.90 0.67 -14.78
C LYS A 215 9.38 0.79 -14.86
N SER A 216 8.78 1.27 -13.77
CA SER A 216 7.34 1.52 -13.78
C SER A 216 7.03 2.54 -14.87
N SER A 217 6.13 2.17 -15.78
CA SER A 217 5.89 2.97 -16.97
C SER A 217 4.51 2.66 -17.55
N THR A 218 3.97 3.64 -18.27
CA THR A 218 2.66 3.55 -18.92
C THR A 218 2.81 3.97 -20.37
N GLN A 219 2.18 3.24 -21.30
CA GLN A 219 2.23 3.53 -22.73
C GLN A 219 0.84 3.40 -23.36
N ASP A 220 0.59 4.27 -24.33
CA ASP A 220 -0.64 4.30 -25.10
C ASP A 220 -0.47 3.60 -26.45
N PHE A 221 -1.50 2.85 -26.83
CA PHE A 221 -1.61 2.12 -28.08
C PHE A 221 -2.97 2.39 -28.72
N PHE A 222 -2.99 2.43 -30.04
CA PHE A 222 -4.17 2.78 -30.82
C PHE A 222 -4.37 1.78 -31.95
N THR A 223 -5.62 1.45 -32.25
CA THR A 223 -5.96 0.70 -33.47
C THR A 223 -5.72 1.56 -34.73
N PRO A 224 -5.58 0.95 -35.92
CA PRO A 224 -5.48 1.68 -37.18
C PRO A 224 -6.64 2.67 -37.40
N ILE A 225 -6.36 3.77 -38.10
CA ILE A 225 -7.38 4.73 -38.52
C ILE A 225 -8.12 4.13 -39.71
N ALA A 226 -9.45 4.23 -39.73
CA ALA A 226 -10.29 3.57 -40.74
C ALA A 226 -10.01 2.05 -40.81
N PHE A 227 -10.00 1.41 -39.63
CA PHE A 227 -9.69 -0.02 -39.47
C PHE A 227 -10.56 -0.89 -40.42
N PRO A 228 -9.96 -1.61 -41.40
CA PRO A 228 -10.72 -2.39 -42.37
C PRO A 228 -11.58 -3.49 -41.76
N GLU A 229 -12.64 -3.87 -42.46
CA GLU A 229 -13.51 -4.98 -42.06
C GLU A 229 -12.74 -6.31 -42.02
N ASN A 230 -13.02 -7.15 -41.02
CA ASN A 230 -12.39 -8.46 -40.81
C ASN A 230 -10.86 -8.44 -40.63
N ALA A 231 -10.23 -7.27 -40.62
CA ALA A 231 -8.80 -7.12 -40.36
C ALA A 231 -8.52 -7.23 -38.86
N GLU A 232 -7.34 -7.74 -38.54
CA GLU A 232 -6.84 -7.89 -37.18
C GLU A 232 -5.53 -7.11 -37.01
N THR A 233 -5.32 -6.51 -35.84
CA THR A 233 -4.04 -5.96 -35.43
C THR A 233 -3.57 -6.68 -34.18
N MET A 234 -2.28 -7.01 -34.13
CA MET A 234 -1.66 -7.76 -33.03
C MET A 234 -0.58 -6.95 -32.34
N TRP A 235 -0.50 -7.07 -31.02
CA TRP A 235 0.61 -6.56 -30.21
C TRP A 235 1.21 -7.70 -29.39
N TYR A 236 2.53 -7.83 -29.44
CA TYR A 236 3.33 -8.79 -28.69
C TYR A 236 4.09 -8.04 -27.61
N PHE A 237 3.74 -8.26 -26.34
CA PHE A 237 4.35 -7.56 -25.21
C PHE A 237 5.39 -8.43 -24.52
N THR A 238 6.63 -7.94 -24.50
CA THR A 238 7.70 -8.48 -23.65
C THR A 238 7.71 -7.71 -22.33
N VAL A 239 7.49 -8.43 -21.23
CA VAL A 239 7.34 -7.89 -19.87
C VAL A 239 8.55 -8.32 -19.03
N PRO A 240 9.28 -7.38 -18.39
CA PRO A 240 10.37 -7.74 -17.51
C PRO A 240 9.91 -8.63 -16.34
N HIS A 241 10.73 -9.60 -15.93
CA HIS A 241 10.36 -10.63 -14.95
C HIS A 241 9.85 -10.10 -13.59
N ALA A 242 10.33 -8.94 -13.14
CA ALA A 242 9.93 -8.34 -11.86
C ALA A 242 8.68 -7.44 -11.96
N TYR A 243 8.06 -7.37 -13.14
CA TYR A 243 6.98 -6.44 -13.45
C TYR A 243 5.71 -7.18 -13.86
N TYR A 244 4.59 -6.57 -13.52
CA TYR A 244 3.25 -7.04 -13.86
C TYR A 244 2.59 -6.03 -14.79
N THR A 245 1.66 -6.51 -15.61
CA THR A 245 0.96 -5.66 -16.57
C THR A 245 -0.47 -5.35 -16.16
N ASP A 246 -0.84 -4.09 -16.33
CA ASP A 246 -2.21 -3.58 -16.18
C ASP A 246 -2.69 -3.07 -17.53
N VAL A 247 -3.87 -3.53 -17.96
CA VAL A 247 -4.48 -3.14 -19.24
C VAL A 247 -5.71 -2.30 -18.98
N ARG A 248 -5.77 -1.11 -19.56
CA ARG A 248 -6.92 -0.21 -19.46
C ARG A 248 -7.36 0.26 -20.84
N ILE A 249 -8.67 0.31 -21.06
CA ILE A 249 -9.24 0.98 -22.23
C ILE A 249 -9.60 2.39 -21.80
N LEU A 250 -9.03 3.40 -22.45
CA LEU A 250 -9.29 4.81 -22.14
C LEU A 250 -10.47 5.34 -22.94
N SER A 251 -10.58 4.94 -24.20
CA SER A 251 -11.72 5.25 -25.06
C SER A 251 -11.87 4.19 -26.15
N TYR A 252 -13.10 3.98 -26.62
CA TYR A 252 -13.35 3.10 -27.75
C TYR A 252 -14.64 3.49 -28.49
N THR A 253 -14.68 3.16 -29.78
CA THR A 253 -15.88 3.20 -30.64
C THR A 253 -16.03 1.84 -31.30
N VAL A 254 -17.26 1.32 -31.35
CA VAL A 254 -17.56 0.03 -31.98
C VAL A 254 -18.48 0.28 -33.18
N PRO A 255 -18.17 -0.24 -34.38
CA PRO A 255 -19.03 -0.09 -35.55
C PRO A 255 -20.28 -0.95 -35.46
N THR A 256 -21.25 -0.69 -36.34
CA THR A 256 -22.45 -1.53 -36.42
C THR A 256 -22.13 -2.80 -37.21
N CYS A 257 -21.91 -3.90 -36.50
CA CYS A 257 -21.58 -5.18 -37.11
C CYS A 257 -22.82 -5.86 -37.74
N LEU A 258 -22.63 -6.52 -38.89
CA LEU A 258 -23.67 -7.32 -39.55
C LEU A 258 -24.17 -8.50 -38.70
N GLN A 259 -23.27 -9.10 -37.92
CA GLN A 259 -23.56 -10.24 -37.05
C GLN A 259 -23.25 -9.89 -35.60
N PRO A 260 -24.23 -10.00 -34.68
CA PRO A 260 -24.03 -9.70 -33.26
C PRO A 260 -22.95 -10.55 -32.58
N GLU A 261 -22.78 -11.81 -33.00
CA GLU A 261 -21.73 -12.69 -32.46
C GLU A 261 -20.29 -12.28 -32.84
N ASN A 262 -20.13 -11.39 -33.83
CA ASN A 262 -18.84 -10.98 -34.36
C ASN A 262 -18.43 -9.56 -33.90
N ILE A 263 -19.02 -9.04 -32.83
CA ILE A 263 -18.65 -7.74 -32.26
C ILE A 263 -17.15 -7.75 -31.88
N PRO A 264 -16.39 -6.66 -32.16
CA PRO A 264 -14.99 -6.54 -31.80
C PRO A 264 -14.73 -6.83 -30.32
N THR A 265 -13.75 -7.69 -30.06
CA THR A 265 -13.32 -8.10 -28.71
C THR A 265 -11.83 -7.92 -28.55
N MET A 266 -11.38 -7.85 -27.29
CA MET A 266 -9.98 -7.89 -26.89
C MET A 266 -9.62 -9.35 -26.60
N LYS A 267 -8.70 -9.93 -27.39
CA LYS A 267 -8.20 -11.29 -27.17
C LYS A 267 -6.79 -11.24 -26.61
N TYR A 268 -6.59 -11.88 -25.48
CA TYR A 268 -5.30 -11.98 -24.80
C TYR A 268 -4.78 -13.41 -24.85
N THR A 269 -3.47 -13.59 -24.98
CA THR A 269 -2.84 -14.92 -24.94
C THR A 269 -1.52 -14.84 -24.20
N TRP A 270 -1.39 -15.57 -23.10
CA TRP A 270 -0.14 -15.74 -22.35
C TRP A 270 0.50 -17.07 -22.71
N GLN A 271 1.82 -17.18 -22.53
CA GLN A 271 2.53 -18.43 -22.77
C GLN A 271 1.95 -19.58 -21.92
N GLY A 272 1.57 -20.69 -22.56
CA GLY A 272 1.06 -21.89 -21.90
C GLY A 272 -0.36 -21.79 -21.32
N LYS A 273 -1.07 -20.67 -21.55
CA LYS A 273 -2.47 -20.50 -21.13
C LYS A 273 -3.42 -20.50 -22.33
N GLU A 274 -4.67 -20.88 -22.10
CA GLU A 274 -5.73 -20.72 -23.10
C GLU A 274 -6.01 -19.23 -23.39
N PRO A 275 -6.43 -18.87 -24.63
CA PRO A 275 -6.75 -17.49 -24.96
C PRO A 275 -7.94 -16.95 -24.15
N LEU A 276 -7.77 -15.77 -23.56
CA LEU A 276 -8.82 -15.06 -22.85
C LEU A 276 -9.45 -14.01 -23.76
N VAL A 277 -10.77 -14.09 -23.98
CA VAL A 277 -11.52 -13.12 -24.80
C VAL A 277 -12.40 -12.25 -23.89
N LYS A 278 -12.31 -10.93 -24.05
CA LYS A 278 -13.07 -9.94 -23.28
C LYS A 278 -13.76 -8.94 -24.21
N LEU A 279 -15.00 -8.59 -23.87
CA LEU A 279 -15.69 -7.44 -24.46
C LEU A 279 -15.04 -6.13 -24.00
N MET A 280 -15.14 -5.08 -24.82
CA MET A 280 -14.52 -3.78 -24.53
C MET A 280 -15.16 -3.04 -23.35
N ASN A 281 -16.43 -3.31 -23.06
CA ASN A 281 -17.18 -2.70 -21.95
C ASN A 281 -17.02 -3.45 -20.60
N VAL A 282 -16.23 -4.53 -20.57
CA VAL A 282 -15.96 -5.32 -19.37
C VAL A 282 -14.57 -4.96 -18.83
N SER A 283 -14.33 -5.23 -17.55
CA SER A 283 -12.99 -5.11 -16.95
C SER A 283 -11.97 -5.95 -17.72
N GLN A 284 -10.86 -5.29 -18.04
CA GLN A 284 -9.72 -5.91 -18.71
C GLN A 284 -8.77 -6.54 -17.69
N PRO A 285 -7.89 -7.48 -18.14
CA PRO A 285 -6.92 -8.12 -17.26
C PRO A 285 -6.01 -7.09 -16.57
N SER A 286 -5.81 -7.30 -15.28
CA SER A 286 -4.96 -6.48 -14.43
C SER A 286 -4.08 -7.41 -13.61
N VAL A 287 -2.83 -7.03 -13.41
CA VAL A 287 -1.88 -7.78 -12.56
C VAL A 287 -1.45 -9.12 -13.15
N GLU A 288 -1.35 -9.23 -14.46
CA GLU A 288 -0.83 -10.46 -15.07
C GLU A 288 0.70 -10.40 -15.20
N PRO A 289 1.44 -11.43 -14.78
CA PRO A 289 2.88 -11.52 -15.01
C PRO A 289 3.19 -12.11 -16.39
N GLY A 290 4.39 -11.81 -16.87
CA GLY A 290 4.97 -12.46 -18.05
C GLY A 290 4.47 -11.92 -19.38
N ASN A 291 5.09 -12.42 -20.45
CA ASN A 291 4.83 -11.98 -21.82
C ASN A 291 3.43 -12.38 -22.28
N PHE A 292 2.79 -11.50 -23.04
CA PHE A 292 1.46 -11.74 -23.56
C PHE A 292 1.23 -11.07 -24.90
N ASN A 293 0.25 -11.59 -25.62
CA ASN A 293 -0.19 -11.05 -26.90
C ASN A 293 -1.59 -10.46 -26.73
N LEU A 294 -1.84 -9.32 -27.36
CA LEU A 294 -3.15 -8.70 -27.49
C LEU A 294 -3.54 -8.67 -28.96
N SER A 295 -4.75 -9.10 -29.28
CA SER A 295 -5.34 -8.92 -30.59
C SER A 295 -6.69 -8.24 -30.55
N ILE A 296 -6.92 -7.38 -31.54
CA ILE A 296 -8.18 -6.71 -31.78
C ILE A 296 -8.53 -6.92 -33.25
N LYS A 297 -9.71 -7.51 -33.49
CA LYS A 297 -10.22 -7.79 -34.82
C LYS A 297 -11.48 -6.99 -35.09
N ASN A 298 -11.55 -6.35 -36.25
CA ASN A 298 -12.75 -5.65 -36.69
C ASN A 298 -13.78 -6.62 -37.26
N CYS A 299 -15.05 -6.25 -37.16
CA CYS A 299 -16.17 -7.02 -37.70
C CYS A 299 -16.49 -6.60 -39.13
N LYS A 300 -17.40 -7.34 -39.76
CA LYS A 300 -18.02 -6.97 -41.03
C LYS A 300 -19.14 -5.95 -40.78
N ILE A 301 -19.13 -4.81 -41.46
CA ILE A 301 -19.98 -3.65 -41.11
C ILE A 301 -21.26 -3.63 -41.95
N SER A 302 -22.37 -3.16 -41.38
CA SER A 302 -23.66 -3.02 -42.07
C SER A 302 -23.75 -1.70 -42.84
N GLY A 303 -23.13 -1.64 -44.03
CA GLY A 303 -23.21 -0.51 -44.95
C GLY A 303 -22.13 0.57 -44.73
N PRO A 304 -22.08 1.59 -45.60
CA PRO A 304 -21.05 2.63 -45.52
C PRO A 304 -21.26 3.51 -44.27
N GLN A 305 -20.29 3.49 -43.37
CA GLN A 305 -20.25 4.32 -42.16
C GLN A 305 -19.16 5.39 -42.27
N PRO A 306 -19.37 6.60 -41.71
CA PRO A 306 -18.31 7.60 -41.60
C PRO A 306 -17.16 7.04 -40.75
N PRO A 307 -15.90 7.48 -40.97
CA PRO A 307 -14.75 7.01 -40.21
C PRO A 307 -14.88 7.18 -38.68
N SER A 308 -15.65 8.18 -38.24
CA SER A 308 -15.97 8.43 -36.82
C SER A 308 -16.83 7.35 -36.16
N GLN A 309 -17.51 6.52 -36.96
CA GLN A 309 -18.28 5.36 -36.51
C GLN A 309 -17.50 4.04 -36.71
N GLY A 310 -16.28 4.10 -37.23
CA GLY A 310 -15.40 2.94 -37.35
C GLY A 310 -14.86 2.46 -35.99
N LEU A 311 -14.25 1.27 -36.01
CA LEU A 311 -13.59 0.72 -34.83
C LEU A 311 -12.36 1.56 -34.46
N MET A 312 -12.40 2.19 -33.29
CA MET A 312 -11.24 2.85 -32.69
C MET A 312 -11.10 2.39 -31.25
N VAL A 313 -9.90 2.03 -30.82
CA VAL A 313 -9.62 1.66 -29.44
C VAL A 313 -8.33 2.33 -29.00
N HIS A 314 -8.40 3.07 -27.89
CA HIS A 314 -7.26 3.61 -27.17
C HIS A 314 -7.00 2.75 -25.94
N VAL A 315 -5.94 1.96 -26.00
CA VAL A 315 -5.51 1.06 -24.93
C VAL A 315 -4.28 1.63 -24.25
N GLN A 316 -4.29 1.62 -22.93
CA GLN A 316 -3.16 1.96 -22.10
C GLN A 316 -2.62 0.71 -21.41
N ILE A 317 -1.32 0.46 -21.56
CA ILE A 317 -0.61 -0.68 -20.95
C ILE A 317 0.39 -0.12 -19.95
N SER A 318 0.32 -0.58 -18.70
CA SER A 318 1.25 -0.19 -17.65
C SER A 318 2.10 -1.37 -17.18
N ALA A 319 3.41 -1.17 -17.08
CA ALA A 319 4.33 -2.06 -16.38
C ALA A 319 4.49 -1.56 -14.94
N ILE A 320 4.18 -2.40 -13.97
CA ILE A 320 4.19 -2.04 -12.54
C ILE A 320 5.15 -2.98 -11.80
N LYS A 321 6.14 -2.41 -11.11
CA LYS A 321 7.01 -3.18 -10.21
C LYS A 321 6.22 -3.53 -8.96
N ARG A 322 6.02 -4.81 -8.70
CA ARG A 322 5.34 -5.28 -7.48
C ARG A 322 6.35 -5.77 -6.45
N SER A 323 6.12 -5.45 -5.17
CA SER A 323 6.97 -5.94 -4.08
C SER A 323 6.54 -7.35 -3.71
N LYS A 324 7.36 -8.35 -4.08
CA LYS A 324 7.19 -9.73 -3.64
C LYS A 324 7.97 -9.96 -2.35
N GLY A 325 7.28 -10.33 -1.28
CA GLY A 325 7.87 -10.89 -0.07
C GLY A 325 7.66 -12.40 -0.04
N GLN A 326 8.68 -13.15 0.38
CA GLN A 326 8.55 -14.58 0.71
C GLN A 326 9.10 -14.80 2.12
N CYS A 327 8.37 -15.55 2.92
CA CYS A 327 8.73 -15.96 4.26
C CYS A 327 8.45 -17.46 4.38
N GLU A 328 9.48 -18.20 4.76
CA GLU A 328 9.45 -19.66 4.74
C GLU A 328 10.17 -20.16 6.00
N GLY A 329 9.62 -21.20 6.62
CA GLY A 329 10.19 -21.81 7.80
C GLY A 329 9.20 -22.62 8.61
N ASP A 330 9.61 -22.95 9.83
CA ASP A 330 8.84 -23.76 10.78
C ASP A 330 8.60 -22.97 12.07
N LEU A 331 7.43 -23.14 12.68
CA LEU A 331 7.16 -22.64 14.03
C LEU A 331 7.71 -23.61 15.09
N PRO A 332 8.19 -23.12 16.25
CA PRO A 332 8.70 -23.96 17.33
C PRO A 332 7.70 -25.03 17.77
N GLU A 333 8.12 -26.31 17.77
CA GLU A 333 7.26 -27.43 18.14
C GLU A 333 6.99 -27.56 19.65
N LYS A 334 7.90 -27.04 20.49
CA LYS A 334 7.83 -27.18 21.96
C LYS A 334 6.60 -26.52 22.59
N GLN A 335 5.92 -25.64 21.85
CA GLN A 335 4.75 -24.91 22.30
C GLN A 335 3.73 -24.92 21.16
N VAL A 336 2.45 -25.18 21.47
CA VAL A 336 1.40 -25.04 20.46
C VAL A 336 1.25 -23.56 20.16
N LEU A 337 1.84 -23.15 19.03
CA LEU A 337 1.93 -21.76 18.60
C LEU A 337 1.15 -21.60 17.30
N GLN A 338 0.33 -20.56 17.23
CA GLN A 338 -0.43 -20.22 16.05
C GLN A 338 -0.33 -18.72 15.79
N ILE A 339 0.14 -18.35 14.60
CA ILE A 339 0.24 -16.97 14.14
C ILE A 339 -0.83 -16.73 13.10
N ARG A 340 -1.76 -15.84 13.39
CA ARG A 340 -2.82 -15.41 12.48
C ARG A 340 -2.44 -14.06 11.86
N VAL A 341 -2.39 -14.01 10.54
CA VAL A 341 -2.15 -12.81 9.74
C VAL A 341 -3.46 -12.39 9.10
N ASN A 342 -3.92 -11.17 9.37
CA ASN A 342 -5.17 -10.66 8.82
C ASN A 342 -4.95 -9.35 8.05
N LYS A 343 -5.62 -9.22 6.90
CA LYS A 343 -5.73 -7.93 6.21
C LYS A 343 -6.69 -7.01 6.96
N LYS A 344 -6.30 -5.75 7.17
CA LYS A 344 -7.18 -4.74 7.75
C LYS A 344 -8.35 -4.38 6.82
N ASP A 345 -8.04 -4.23 5.53
CA ASP A 345 -9.02 -3.99 4.47
C ASP A 345 -9.03 -5.18 3.50
N PRO A 346 -10.11 -5.97 3.46
CA PRO A 346 -10.27 -7.05 2.49
C PRO A 346 -10.20 -6.58 1.02
N LYS A 347 -10.45 -5.29 0.75
CA LYS A 347 -10.39 -4.70 -0.60
C LYS A 347 -9.00 -4.19 -0.97
N SER A 348 -8.02 -4.28 -0.08
CA SER A 348 -6.63 -3.93 -0.39
C SER A 348 -6.13 -4.75 -1.59
N THR A 349 -5.31 -4.12 -2.43
CA THR A 349 -4.61 -4.77 -3.55
C THR A 349 -3.55 -5.77 -3.09
N CYS A 350 -3.23 -5.80 -1.80
CA CYS A 350 -2.32 -6.77 -1.21
C CYS A 350 -2.85 -8.19 -1.36
N VAL A 351 -2.02 -9.10 -1.85
CA VAL A 351 -2.36 -10.52 -1.98
C VAL A 351 -1.48 -11.34 -1.05
N LEU A 352 -2.13 -12.18 -0.25
CA LEU A 352 -1.51 -13.12 0.67
C LEU A 352 -1.71 -14.54 0.14
N LYS A 353 -0.63 -15.32 0.08
CA LYS A 353 -0.67 -16.73 -0.32
C LYS A 353 0.03 -17.61 0.71
N LEU A 354 -0.66 -18.61 1.23
CA LEU A 354 -0.08 -19.70 2.03
C LEU A 354 -0.07 -20.96 1.16
N ASP A 355 1.10 -21.56 0.95
CA ASP A 355 1.27 -22.80 0.17
C ASP A 355 0.56 -22.75 -1.20
N SER A 356 0.73 -21.62 -1.88
CA SER A 356 0.13 -21.29 -3.19
C SER A 356 -1.37 -20.97 -3.21
N VAL A 357 -2.07 -21.02 -2.08
CA VAL A 357 -3.51 -20.69 -1.96
C VAL A 357 -3.69 -19.24 -1.52
N ILE A 358 -4.52 -18.47 -2.25
CA ILE A 358 -4.84 -17.08 -1.90
C ILE A 358 -5.84 -17.06 -0.75
N MET A 359 -5.56 -16.29 0.31
CA MET A 359 -6.43 -16.15 1.47
C MET A 359 -6.39 -14.72 2.03
N ASP A 360 -7.50 -14.21 2.56
CA ASP A 360 -7.54 -12.89 3.24
C ASP A 360 -7.08 -12.96 4.69
N THR A 361 -7.23 -14.14 5.31
CA THR A 361 -6.71 -14.46 6.62
C THR A 361 -5.86 -15.72 6.52
N ILE A 362 -4.62 -15.63 6.97
CA ILE A 362 -3.68 -16.76 7.02
C ILE A 362 -3.50 -17.19 8.47
N THR A 363 -3.38 -18.50 8.68
CA THR A 363 -3.14 -19.08 9.99
C THR A 363 -1.99 -20.07 9.86
N ILE A 364 -0.86 -19.75 10.48
CA ILE A 364 0.34 -20.58 10.53
C ILE A 364 0.35 -21.27 11.90
N ALA A 365 0.50 -22.58 11.94
CA ALA A 365 0.48 -23.36 13.18
C ALA A 365 1.76 -24.20 13.32
N SER A 366 2.19 -24.41 14.57
CA SER A 366 3.30 -25.31 14.93
C SER A 366 3.08 -26.73 14.40
N GLY A 367 4.15 -27.36 13.93
CA GLY A 367 4.16 -28.74 13.43
C GLY A 367 4.08 -28.87 11.90
N ASN A 368 3.87 -27.76 11.17
CA ASN A 368 3.89 -27.75 9.70
C ASN A 368 4.90 -26.73 9.17
N HIS A 369 5.61 -27.11 8.12
CA HIS A 369 6.37 -26.18 7.29
C HIS A 369 5.43 -25.25 6.53
N PHE A 370 5.75 -23.96 6.47
CA PHE A 370 4.91 -22.99 5.76
C PHE A 370 5.71 -22.21 4.72
N VAL A 371 5.09 -21.96 3.57
CA VAL A 371 5.60 -21.01 2.57
C VAL A 371 4.60 -19.87 2.39
N LEU A 372 4.92 -18.72 2.97
CA LEU A 372 4.12 -17.50 2.89
C LEU A 372 4.66 -16.58 1.81
N ASN A 373 3.85 -16.28 0.80
CA ASN A 373 4.14 -15.26 -0.19
C ASN A 373 3.20 -14.06 -0.02
N SER A 374 3.76 -12.86 -0.05
CA SER A 374 3.02 -11.60 -0.05
C SER A 374 3.33 -10.78 -1.30
N PHE A 375 2.32 -10.11 -1.83
CA PHE A 375 2.43 -9.28 -3.03
C PHE A 375 1.78 -7.92 -2.75
N ASP A 376 2.57 -6.85 -2.86
CA ASP A 376 2.11 -5.45 -2.68
C ASP A 376 1.50 -5.18 -1.31
N CYS A 377 2.04 -5.85 -0.31
CA CYS A 377 1.56 -5.79 1.05
C CYS A 377 2.45 -4.86 1.88
N ASN A 378 1.87 -3.77 2.38
CA ASN A 378 2.53 -2.93 3.37
C ASN A 378 2.38 -3.54 4.78
N LYS A 379 3.39 -3.39 5.64
CA LYS A 379 3.35 -3.90 7.03
C LYS A 379 2.17 -3.32 7.81
N ASP A 380 1.83 -2.05 7.57
CA ASP A 380 0.75 -1.37 8.28
C ASP A 380 -0.66 -1.80 7.83
N GLU A 381 -0.79 -2.50 6.71
CA GLU A 381 -2.08 -3.01 6.20
C GLU A 381 -2.46 -4.37 6.81
N MET A 382 -1.55 -4.98 7.55
CA MET A 382 -1.71 -6.29 8.16
C MET A 382 -1.62 -6.25 9.68
N GLU A 383 -2.43 -7.08 10.32
CA GLU A 383 -2.40 -7.31 11.76
C GLU A 383 -2.04 -8.75 12.07
N LEU A 384 -1.14 -8.91 13.03
CA LEU A 384 -0.75 -10.21 13.55
C LEU A 384 -1.40 -10.44 14.92
N THR A 385 -2.00 -11.61 15.06
CA THR A 385 -2.48 -12.15 16.33
C THR A 385 -1.75 -13.45 16.61
N VAL A 386 -1.11 -13.53 17.77
CA VAL A 386 -0.38 -14.72 18.20
C VAL A 386 -1.20 -15.43 19.27
N ASN A 387 -1.42 -16.73 19.07
CA ASN A 387 -1.99 -17.63 20.07
C ASN A 387 -0.93 -18.62 20.51
N GLN A 388 -0.68 -18.68 21.81
CA GLN A 388 0.31 -19.58 22.40
C GLN A 388 -0.36 -20.37 23.51
N THR A 389 -0.29 -21.69 23.45
CA THR A 389 -0.77 -22.57 24.53
C THR A 389 0.40 -23.02 25.38
N LEU A 390 0.29 -22.79 26.68
CA LEU A 390 1.24 -23.20 27.70
C LEU A 390 0.57 -24.26 28.56
N GLU A 391 0.99 -25.51 28.41
CA GLU A 391 0.37 -26.66 29.06
C GLU A 391 1.27 -27.23 30.16
N CYS A 392 0.64 -27.53 31.29
CA CYS A 392 1.20 -28.21 32.43
C CYS A 392 0.34 -29.45 32.72
N LYS A 393 0.86 -30.64 32.36
CA LYS A 393 0.10 -31.89 32.50
C LYS A 393 0.20 -32.49 33.90
N GLU A 394 1.41 -32.52 34.46
CA GLU A 394 1.66 -33.06 35.80
C GLU A 394 2.16 -31.99 36.76
N TRP A 395 1.78 -32.09 38.03
CA TRP A 395 2.26 -31.18 39.08
C TRP A 395 3.78 -31.11 39.21
N ARG A 396 4.48 -32.20 38.87
CA ARG A 396 5.94 -32.29 38.93
C ARG A 396 6.62 -31.34 37.96
N ASP A 397 5.97 -31.02 36.85
CA ASP A 397 6.52 -30.17 35.79
C ASP A 397 6.37 -28.67 36.10
N CYS A 398 5.61 -28.32 37.14
CA CYS A 398 5.10 -26.96 37.37
C CYS A 398 5.12 -26.51 38.83
N ALA A 399 5.71 -27.31 39.71
CA ALA A 399 5.71 -27.03 41.14
C ALA A 399 6.51 -25.75 41.47
N SER A 400 5.80 -24.78 42.04
CA SER A 400 6.33 -23.68 42.89
C SER A 400 7.23 -22.61 42.25
N THR A 401 7.55 -22.65 40.96
CA THR A 401 8.30 -21.57 40.30
C THR A 401 7.43 -20.71 39.36
N PRO A 402 7.36 -19.38 39.55
CA PRO A 402 6.69 -18.48 38.61
C PRO A 402 7.36 -18.50 37.24
N PHE A 403 6.59 -18.75 36.18
CA PHE A 403 7.04 -18.74 34.80
C PHE A 403 6.74 -17.39 34.14
N PRO A 404 7.70 -16.77 33.45
CA PRO A 404 7.47 -15.51 32.75
C PRO A 404 6.58 -15.70 31.52
N LEU A 405 5.57 -14.84 31.36
CA LEU A 405 4.84 -14.70 30.10
C LEU A 405 5.67 -13.83 29.15
N THR A 406 6.38 -14.49 28.24
CA THR A 406 7.18 -13.86 27.20
C THR A 406 6.82 -14.41 25.84
N PHE A 407 6.89 -13.56 24.83
CA PHE A 407 6.83 -13.97 23.45
C PHE A 407 8.12 -13.54 22.76
N ASN A 408 8.97 -14.51 22.44
CA ASN A 408 10.18 -14.30 21.64
C ASN A 408 10.04 -15.10 20.35
N TYR A 409 9.76 -14.41 19.26
CA TYR A 409 9.69 -15.04 17.94
C TYR A 409 10.51 -14.24 16.94
N GLU A 410 11.61 -14.86 16.49
CA GLU A 410 12.68 -14.23 15.73
C GLU A 410 12.50 -14.30 14.20
N GLN A 411 11.35 -14.71 13.66
CA GLN A 411 11.15 -14.60 12.21
C GLN A 411 10.58 -13.23 11.82
N GLN A 412 11.50 -12.31 11.57
CA GLN A 412 11.23 -10.95 11.11
C GLN A 412 10.61 -10.87 9.70
N CYS A 413 10.36 -12.01 9.03
CA CYS A 413 9.84 -12.05 7.67
C CYS A 413 8.32 -12.12 7.54
N ILE A 414 7.58 -12.50 8.60
CA ILE A 414 6.10 -12.53 8.52
C ILE A 414 5.59 -11.09 8.40
N PRO A 415 4.86 -10.73 7.33
CA PRO A 415 4.41 -9.36 7.10
C PRO A 415 3.29 -8.98 8.08
N GLY A 416 3.41 -7.81 8.70
CA GLY A 416 2.38 -7.22 9.52
C GLY A 416 2.90 -6.61 10.82
N VAL A 417 2.00 -5.93 11.52
CA VAL A 417 2.27 -5.38 12.85
C VAL A 417 1.60 -6.28 13.88
N LEU A 418 2.37 -6.76 14.85
CA LEU A 418 1.81 -7.48 16.01
C LEU A 418 0.84 -6.56 16.73
N LYS A 419 -0.36 -7.05 17.04
CA LYS A 419 -1.39 -6.27 17.75
C LYS A 419 -1.85 -6.97 19.01
N THR A 420 -1.94 -8.29 18.95
CA THR A 420 -2.49 -9.09 20.04
C THR A 420 -1.68 -10.35 20.26
N ILE A 421 -1.41 -10.67 21.53
CA ILE A 421 -0.87 -11.96 21.96
C ILE A 421 -1.87 -12.58 22.94
N ILE A 422 -2.19 -13.86 22.76
CA ILE A 422 -3.12 -14.61 23.59
C ILE A 422 -2.39 -15.84 24.15
N TRP A 423 -2.20 -15.87 25.47
CA TRP A 423 -1.71 -17.05 26.18
C TRP A 423 -2.88 -17.87 26.71
N HIS A 424 -2.94 -19.14 26.33
CA HIS A 424 -3.84 -20.12 26.89
C HIS A 424 -3.08 -20.95 27.92
N LEU A 425 -3.35 -20.72 29.20
CA LEU A 425 -2.72 -21.44 30.30
C LEU A 425 -3.57 -22.66 30.63
N HIS A 426 -3.02 -23.85 30.46
CA HIS A 426 -3.67 -25.11 30.79
C HIS A 426 -2.93 -25.79 31.94
N GLY A 427 -3.51 -25.76 33.13
CA GLY A 427 -3.00 -26.40 34.33
C GLY A 427 -3.57 -27.79 34.58
N PRO A 428 -3.04 -28.48 35.60
CA PRO A 428 -3.58 -29.75 36.06
C PRO A 428 -5.05 -29.65 36.49
N GLN A 429 -5.75 -30.78 36.54
CA GLN A 429 -7.12 -30.80 37.02
C GLN A 429 -7.20 -30.32 38.48
N ASN A 430 -8.22 -29.51 38.80
CA ASN A 430 -8.43 -28.91 40.12
C ASN A 430 -7.26 -28.02 40.60
N SER A 431 -6.53 -27.40 39.68
CA SER A 431 -5.55 -26.34 40.00
C SER A 431 -6.19 -24.96 39.99
N ALA A 432 -5.52 -24.02 40.65
CA ALA A 432 -5.72 -22.59 40.47
C ALA A 432 -4.53 -21.96 39.74
N VAL A 433 -4.77 -20.84 39.08
CA VAL A 433 -3.73 -20.03 38.44
C VAL A 433 -3.43 -18.81 39.29
N GLU A 434 -2.15 -18.59 39.57
CA GLU A 434 -1.65 -17.38 40.20
C GLU A 434 -0.92 -16.52 39.17
N LEU A 435 -1.25 -15.23 39.13
CA LEU A 435 -0.65 -14.22 38.27
C LEU A 435 0.01 -13.15 39.14
N GLN A 436 1.24 -12.79 38.80
CA GLN A 436 2.00 -11.72 39.44
C GLN A 436 2.64 -10.84 38.37
N SER A 437 2.86 -9.56 38.68
CA SER A 437 3.50 -8.63 37.75
C SER A 437 4.91 -8.25 38.23
N PRO A 438 5.97 -8.84 37.65
CA PRO A 438 7.36 -8.51 38.04
C PRO A 438 7.77 -7.09 37.62
N ALA A 439 7.06 -6.48 36.67
CA ALA A 439 7.30 -5.10 36.20
C ALA A 439 6.60 -4.02 37.06
N GLY A 440 6.06 -4.40 38.23
CA GLY A 440 5.28 -3.58 39.15
C GLY A 440 3.80 -3.91 39.12
N ASP A 441 3.07 -3.60 40.19
CA ASP A 441 1.68 -4.01 40.41
C ASP A 441 0.72 -3.66 39.26
N LEU A 442 -0.39 -4.39 39.16
CA LEU A 442 -1.44 -4.19 38.17
C LEU A 442 -2.48 -3.16 38.63
N ARG A 443 -3.00 -2.37 37.69
CA ARG A 443 -4.14 -1.49 37.87
C ARG A 443 -5.34 -2.11 37.17
N TYR A 444 -6.47 -2.17 37.86
CA TYR A 444 -7.74 -2.53 37.23
C TYR A 444 -8.28 -1.37 36.38
N CYS A 445 -8.74 -1.68 35.17
CA CYS A 445 -9.21 -0.74 34.16
C CYS A 445 -10.73 -0.89 33.98
N PRO A 446 -11.56 -0.03 34.58
CA PRO A 446 -12.99 -0.04 34.32
C PRO A 446 -13.29 0.43 32.89
N PRO A 447 -14.43 0.04 32.27
CA PRO A 447 -14.75 0.39 30.88
C PRO A 447 -14.75 1.90 30.55
N GLU A 448 -15.01 2.75 31.56
CA GLU A 448 -15.03 4.21 31.43
C GLU A 448 -13.61 4.83 31.42
N ASP A 449 -12.60 4.09 31.89
CA ASP A 449 -11.20 4.50 31.91
C ASP A 449 -10.41 3.67 30.91
N LYS A 450 -9.96 4.31 29.82
CA LYS A 450 -9.23 3.63 28.75
C LYS A 450 -7.85 3.12 29.16
N CYS A 451 -7.41 3.31 30.41
CA CYS A 451 -6.09 2.92 30.90
C CYS A 451 -5.00 3.37 29.92
N ASN A 452 -4.55 4.62 30.05
CA ASN A 452 -3.55 5.24 29.17
C ASN A 452 -2.17 4.57 29.29
N SER A 453 -2.08 3.34 28.78
CA SER A 453 -0.98 2.40 28.88
C SER A 453 -0.72 1.82 27.50
N ILE A 454 0.54 1.52 27.24
CA ILE A 454 1.00 0.92 25.98
C ILE A 454 0.46 -0.51 25.82
N ILE A 455 0.20 -1.18 26.94
CA ILE A 455 -0.33 -2.54 27.03
C ILE A 455 -1.61 -2.59 27.86
N LEU A 456 -2.59 -3.34 27.34
CA LEU A 456 -3.84 -3.68 28.00
C LEU A 456 -3.95 -5.20 28.10
N LEU A 457 -4.21 -5.69 29.31
CA LEU A 457 -4.30 -7.11 29.62
C LEU A 457 -5.75 -7.47 29.93
N ASN A 458 -6.33 -8.41 29.20
CA ASN A 458 -7.63 -8.97 29.51
C ASN A 458 -7.44 -10.40 30.02
N VAL A 459 -7.98 -10.70 31.20
CA VAL A 459 -7.91 -12.03 31.79
C VAL A 459 -9.29 -12.66 31.73
N SER A 460 -9.42 -13.83 31.12
CA SER A 460 -10.70 -14.51 30.94
C SER A 460 -10.59 -16.02 31.09
N HIS A 461 -11.71 -16.67 31.31
CA HIS A 461 -11.81 -18.13 31.24
C HIS A 461 -11.86 -18.55 29.76
N VAL A 462 -11.20 -19.66 29.41
CA VAL A 462 -11.14 -20.14 28.01
C VAL A 462 -12.52 -20.55 27.47
N ASN A 463 -13.34 -21.20 28.30
CA ASN A 463 -14.55 -21.90 27.83
C ASN A 463 -15.88 -21.19 28.12
N SER A 464 -15.90 -20.13 28.93
CA SER A 464 -17.15 -19.53 29.42
C SER A 464 -17.41 -18.11 28.90
N GLY A 465 -16.45 -17.50 28.20
CA GLY A 465 -16.53 -16.09 27.77
C GLY A 465 -16.54 -15.10 28.94
N ILE A 466 -16.38 -15.57 30.18
CA ILE A 466 -16.37 -14.75 31.38
C ILE A 466 -14.98 -14.11 31.51
N THR A 467 -14.95 -12.78 31.55
CA THR A 467 -13.74 -12.00 31.84
C THR A 467 -13.66 -11.70 33.34
N LEU A 468 -12.46 -11.79 33.91
CA LEU A 468 -12.19 -11.22 35.23
C LEU A 468 -12.16 -9.69 35.16
N GLY A 469 -11.62 -9.14 34.08
CA GLY A 469 -11.46 -7.72 33.88
C GLY A 469 -10.26 -7.37 33.00
N GLN A 470 -10.12 -6.07 32.79
CA GLN A 470 -8.99 -5.47 32.10
C GLN A 470 -8.01 -4.87 33.09
N PHE A 471 -6.72 -5.02 32.82
CA PHE A 471 -5.63 -4.58 33.67
C PHE A 471 -4.55 -3.89 32.86
N CYS A 472 -3.85 -2.94 33.48
CA CYS A 472 -2.63 -2.35 32.93
C CYS A 472 -1.54 -2.28 34.01
N PRO A 473 -0.26 -2.06 33.65
CA PRO A 473 0.83 -1.93 34.61
C PRO A 473 0.72 -0.67 35.49
N LYS A 474 1.54 -0.60 36.54
CA LYS A 474 1.68 0.55 37.46
C LYS A 474 0.43 0.85 38.31
N GLY A 475 -0.17 -0.19 38.89
CA GLY A 475 -1.26 -0.08 39.85
C GLY A 475 -0.88 -0.44 41.28
N THR A 476 -1.77 -1.22 41.90
CA THR A 476 -1.72 -1.61 43.32
C THR A 476 -2.09 -3.08 43.56
N ILE A 477 -2.55 -3.81 42.54
CA ILE A 477 -2.85 -5.25 42.61
C ILE A 477 -1.56 -6.02 42.37
N GLN A 478 -1.02 -6.61 43.43
CA GLN A 478 0.26 -7.34 43.40
C GLN A 478 0.10 -8.74 42.82
N LYS A 479 -1.05 -9.38 43.10
CA LYS A 479 -1.27 -10.80 42.85
C LYS A 479 -2.73 -11.08 42.57
N ILE A 480 -3.00 -11.98 41.63
CA ILE A 480 -4.34 -12.46 41.28
C ILE A 480 -4.32 -13.99 41.29
N GLN A 481 -5.20 -14.63 42.06
CA GLN A 481 -5.38 -16.08 42.07
C GLN A 481 -6.78 -16.42 41.57
N ILE A 482 -6.86 -17.42 40.70
CA ILE A 482 -8.06 -17.77 39.94
C ILE A 482 -8.30 -19.26 40.07
N ARG A 483 -9.44 -19.65 40.63
CA ARG A 483 -9.84 -21.05 40.78
C ARG A 483 -10.34 -21.64 39.47
N GLU A 484 -9.44 -21.76 38.51
CA GLU A 484 -9.70 -22.30 37.18
C GLU A 484 -8.43 -22.93 36.63
N SER A 485 -8.56 -24.11 36.04
CA SER A 485 -7.42 -24.84 35.45
C SER A 485 -7.07 -24.32 34.06
N LYS A 486 -8.01 -23.67 33.37
CA LYS A 486 -7.84 -23.16 32.00
C LYS A 486 -8.24 -21.69 31.90
N ILE A 487 -7.25 -20.81 31.75
CA ILE A 487 -7.47 -19.37 31.55
C ILE A 487 -6.81 -18.87 30.27
N ALA A 488 -7.34 -17.79 29.73
CA ALA A 488 -6.78 -17.04 28.62
C ALA A 488 -6.35 -15.65 29.11
N ILE A 489 -5.16 -15.23 28.69
CA ILE A 489 -4.64 -13.88 28.93
C ILE A 489 -4.39 -13.25 27.57
N THR A 490 -5.10 -12.18 27.27
CA THR A 490 -4.94 -11.42 26.04
C THR A 490 -4.19 -10.12 26.33
N ALA A 491 -3.03 -9.94 25.72
CA ALA A 491 -2.34 -8.65 25.69
C ALA A 491 -2.61 -7.95 24.35
N SER A 492 -3.18 -6.76 24.42
CA SER A 492 -3.35 -5.84 23.30
C SER A 492 -2.39 -4.67 23.44
N VAL A 493 -1.71 -4.31 22.35
CA VAL A 493 -0.66 -3.27 22.37
C VAL A 493 -0.95 -2.20 21.33
N VAL A 494 -0.77 -0.93 21.71
CA VAL A 494 -1.08 0.22 20.84
C VAL A 494 -0.05 0.32 19.70
N SER A 495 1.23 0.04 19.97
CA SER A 495 2.32 -0.01 18.98
C SER A 495 3.44 -0.97 19.44
N PHE A 496 3.85 -1.90 18.57
CA PHE A 496 4.99 -2.79 18.79
C PHE A 496 6.33 -2.21 18.26
N ASN A 497 6.46 -0.89 18.13
CA ASN A 497 7.77 -0.30 17.80
C ASN A 497 8.79 -0.44 18.94
N ASP A 498 8.34 -0.73 20.16
CA ASP A 498 9.22 -1.00 21.28
C ASP A 498 9.60 -2.47 21.35
N ARG A 499 10.80 -2.80 20.85
CA ARG A 499 11.56 -4.04 21.07
C ARG A 499 11.58 -4.52 22.55
N ASN A 500 11.18 -3.66 23.49
CA ASN A 500 11.22 -3.86 24.93
C ASN A 500 10.14 -4.80 25.50
N LEU A 501 9.01 -5.01 24.80
CA LEU A 501 7.91 -5.89 25.27
C LEU A 501 8.19 -7.39 25.08
N ALA A 502 9.08 -7.75 24.15
CA ALA A 502 9.50 -9.14 23.93
C ALA A 502 10.59 -9.61 24.91
N THR A 503 11.31 -8.67 25.54
CA THR A 503 12.52 -8.98 26.33
C THR A 503 12.32 -8.93 27.85
N LYS A 504 11.26 -8.28 28.35
CA LYS A 504 10.98 -8.19 29.80
C LYS A 504 9.57 -8.73 30.10
N PRO A 505 9.44 -9.74 30.98
CA PRO A 505 8.12 -10.27 31.33
C PRO A 505 7.32 -9.20 32.08
N PHE A 506 6.10 -8.95 31.63
CA PHE A 506 5.15 -8.05 32.30
C PHE A 506 4.20 -8.82 33.24
N LEU A 507 4.07 -10.13 33.05
CA LEU A 507 3.36 -11.04 33.94
C LEU A 507 4.16 -12.32 34.12
N THR A 508 4.07 -12.90 35.30
CA THR A 508 4.46 -14.28 35.58
C THR A 508 3.24 -15.07 36.01
N TYR A 509 3.18 -16.35 35.64
CA TYR A 509 2.13 -17.26 36.05
C TYR A 509 2.71 -18.45 36.82
N SER A 510 1.92 -19.02 37.71
CA SER A 510 2.21 -20.31 38.35
C SER A 510 0.91 -21.05 38.61
N PHE A 511 0.99 -22.38 38.68
CA PHE A 511 -0.14 -23.20 39.10
C PHE A 511 -0.03 -23.48 40.60
N THR A 512 -1.13 -23.31 41.33
CA THR A 512 -1.23 -23.58 42.76
C THR A 512 -2.32 -24.61 43.01
N GLN A 513 -2.24 -25.32 44.14
CA GLN A 513 -3.33 -26.17 44.59
C GLN A 513 -4.64 -25.36 44.71
N ASP A 514 -5.76 -26.09 44.70
CA ASP A 514 -7.10 -25.51 44.75
C ASP A 514 -7.25 -24.51 45.90
N ILE A 515 -7.95 -23.41 45.64
CA ILE A 515 -8.21 -22.34 46.62
C ILE A 515 -9.69 -22.36 47.03
N SER A 516 -9.99 -21.86 48.23
CA SER A 516 -11.36 -21.81 48.75
C SER A 516 -12.26 -20.88 47.93
N GLU A 517 -11.77 -19.67 47.66
CA GLU A 517 -12.45 -18.64 46.89
C GLU A 517 -12.34 -18.88 45.38
N HIS A 518 -13.24 -18.31 44.60
CA HIS A 518 -13.09 -18.38 43.15
C HIS A 518 -12.00 -17.43 42.64
N TYR A 519 -11.86 -16.28 43.30
CA TYR A 519 -10.88 -15.26 42.94
C TYR A 519 -10.30 -14.62 44.19
N ILE A 520 -8.97 -14.48 44.26
CA ILE A 520 -8.28 -13.77 45.32
C ILE A 520 -7.39 -12.69 44.71
N PHE A 521 -7.50 -11.46 45.18
CA PHE A 521 -6.67 -10.34 44.77
C PHE A 521 -5.85 -9.86 45.97
N THR A 522 -4.53 -9.79 45.85
CA THR A 522 -3.69 -9.15 46.86
C THR A 522 -3.41 -7.71 46.42
N VAL A 523 -3.72 -6.75 47.28
CA VAL A 523 -3.73 -5.32 46.95
C VAL A 523 -2.91 -4.55 47.98
N ALA A 524 -2.03 -3.68 47.49
CA ALA A 524 -1.25 -2.76 48.31
C ALA A 524 -1.53 -1.30 47.85
N PRO A 525 -2.52 -0.62 48.45
CA PRO A 525 -2.89 0.75 48.08
C PRO A 525 -1.73 1.75 48.32
N LYS A 526 -1.72 2.86 47.58
CA LYS A 526 -0.69 3.93 47.64
C LYS A 526 -1.32 5.29 47.94
N MET A 527 -0.57 6.22 48.55
CA MET A 527 -1.11 7.50 49.08
C MET A 527 -1.66 8.43 47.98
N ASP A 528 -0.97 8.49 46.84
CA ASP A 528 -1.24 9.49 45.81
C ASP A 528 -2.22 9.03 44.71
N ASN A 529 -2.73 7.80 44.79
CA ASN A 529 -3.61 7.25 43.77
C ASN A 529 -4.70 6.34 44.36
N PRO A 530 -5.99 6.70 44.23
CA PRO A 530 -7.09 5.84 44.65
C PRO A 530 -7.02 4.47 43.99
N THR A 531 -7.16 3.42 44.80
CA THR A 531 -7.19 2.05 44.29
C THR A 531 -8.62 1.67 43.95
N MET A 532 -8.91 1.53 42.66
CA MET A 532 -10.19 1.05 42.16
C MET A 532 -10.22 -0.48 42.13
N LEU A 533 -11.28 -1.05 42.69
CA LEU A 533 -11.54 -2.49 42.69
C LEU A 533 -12.95 -2.73 42.14
N ALA A 534 -13.14 -3.83 41.41
CA ALA A 534 -14.46 -4.25 40.96
C ALA A 534 -14.60 -5.76 41.04
N THR A 535 -15.83 -6.22 41.25
CA THR A 535 -16.17 -7.64 41.10
C THR A 535 -15.83 -8.13 39.69
N PRO A 536 -15.37 -9.39 39.54
CA PRO A 536 -15.14 -10.01 38.23
C PRO A 536 -16.32 -9.84 37.27
N ALA A 537 -16.03 -9.73 35.98
CA ALA A 537 -16.99 -9.49 34.90
C ALA A 537 -17.80 -8.18 35.01
N TRP A 538 -17.30 -7.17 35.75
CA TRP A 538 -17.88 -5.84 35.72
C TRP A 538 -17.87 -5.25 34.29
N PRO A 539 -18.96 -4.61 33.81
CA PRO A 539 -20.20 -4.26 34.53
C PRO A 539 -21.33 -5.30 34.40
N SER A 540 -21.10 -6.39 33.65
CA SER A 540 -22.07 -7.47 33.39
C SER A 540 -22.47 -8.22 34.66
N GLY A 541 -21.55 -8.32 35.63
CA GLY A 541 -21.79 -8.88 36.96
C GLY A 541 -21.15 -10.25 37.16
N MET A 542 -20.82 -10.53 38.42
CA MET A 542 -20.06 -11.71 38.82
C MET A 542 -20.87 -13.00 38.60
N LYS A 543 -20.18 -14.10 38.27
CA LYS A 543 -20.76 -15.44 38.10
C LYS A 543 -21.63 -15.83 39.31
N ALA A 544 -22.77 -16.48 39.06
CA ALA A 544 -23.63 -17.00 40.12
C ALA A 544 -22.87 -17.99 41.02
N SER A 545 -23.18 -17.99 42.31
CA SER A 545 -22.57 -18.89 43.30
C SER A 545 -21.03 -18.82 43.36
N SER A 546 -20.45 -17.64 43.11
CA SER A 546 -19.01 -17.44 43.18
C SER A 546 -18.61 -16.46 44.28
N THR A 547 -17.33 -16.49 44.63
CA THR A 547 -16.74 -15.73 45.74
C THR A 547 -15.49 -15.01 45.26
N VAL A 548 -15.33 -13.75 45.67
CA VAL A 548 -14.12 -12.98 45.44
C VAL A 548 -13.65 -12.36 46.75
N SER A 549 -12.35 -12.41 46.98
CA SER A 549 -11.71 -11.85 48.16
C SER A 549 -10.56 -10.93 47.76
N TRP A 550 -10.53 -9.74 48.36
CA TRP A 550 -9.40 -8.84 48.31
C TRP A 550 -8.67 -8.86 49.65
N ILE A 551 -7.38 -9.16 49.62
CA ILE A 551 -6.46 -9.05 50.74
C ILE A 551 -5.78 -7.68 50.61
N VAL A 552 -6.22 -6.72 51.42
CA VAL A 552 -5.74 -5.33 51.36
C VAL A 552 -4.67 -5.13 52.42
N ASN A 553 -3.43 -4.98 51.98
CA ASN A 553 -2.25 -4.77 52.81
C ASN A 553 -1.97 -3.27 52.96
N LEU A 554 -2.10 -2.75 54.19
CA LEU A 554 -1.81 -1.37 54.54
C LEU A 554 -0.48 -1.28 55.31
N GLU A 555 0.29 -0.22 55.06
CA GLU A 555 1.44 0.07 55.91
C GLU A 555 0.96 0.62 57.27
N PRO A 556 1.65 0.30 58.40
CA PRO A 556 1.13 0.56 59.75
C PRO A 556 0.80 2.02 60.08
N GLN A 557 1.38 2.98 59.37
CA GLN A 557 1.16 4.41 59.57
C GLN A 557 -0.12 4.95 58.91
N PHE A 558 -0.75 4.18 58.03
CA PHE A 558 -1.92 4.61 57.25
C PHE A 558 -3.20 3.96 57.74
N LYS A 559 -4.29 4.71 57.63
CA LYS A 559 -5.66 4.17 57.65
C LYS A 559 -6.22 4.24 56.24
N SER A 560 -7.16 3.37 55.91
CA SER A 560 -7.81 3.40 54.60
C SER A 560 -9.28 3.80 54.73
N ASN A 561 -9.76 4.56 53.76
CA ASN A 561 -11.18 4.80 53.55
C ASN A 561 -11.64 3.94 52.37
N LEU A 562 -12.50 2.97 52.65
CA LEU A 562 -13.13 2.09 51.68
C LEU A 562 -14.49 2.68 51.30
N LYS A 563 -14.63 3.10 50.05
CA LYS A 563 -15.86 3.67 49.51
C LYS A 563 -16.55 2.70 48.56
N PHE A 564 -17.87 2.60 48.68
CA PHE A 564 -18.69 1.78 47.77
C PHE A 564 -19.32 2.68 46.71
N ARG A 565 -18.67 2.77 45.54
CA ARG A 565 -19.08 3.68 44.46
C ARG A 565 -20.36 3.24 43.78
N ASN A 566 -20.46 1.96 43.45
CA ASN A 566 -21.64 1.39 42.79
C ASN A 566 -21.80 -0.06 43.20
N VAL A 567 -22.94 -0.40 43.81
CA VAL A 567 -23.24 -1.76 44.23
C VAL A 567 -24.67 -2.10 43.82
N SER A 568 -24.83 -3.24 43.15
CA SER A 568 -26.12 -3.80 42.78
C SER A 568 -26.11 -5.27 43.17
N GLN A 569 -27.12 -5.67 43.93
CA GLN A 569 -27.28 -7.02 44.46
C GLN A 569 -28.56 -7.65 43.87
N PRO A 570 -28.50 -8.92 43.42
CA PRO A 570 -29.65 -9.64 42.90
C PRO A 570 -30.58 -10.10 44.03
N LYS A 571 -31.83 -10.45 43.69
CA LYS A 571 -32.76 -11.06 44.64
C LYS A 571 -32.53 -12.57 44.71
N CYS A 572 -32.03 -13.05 45.83
CA CYS A 572 -31.74 -14.47 46.05
C CYS A 572 -32.93 -15.20 46.68
N LYS A 573 -33.11 -16.50 46.38
CA LYS A 573 -34.21 -17.32 46.94
C LYS A 573 -33.93 -17.79 48.37
N GLU A 574 -32.74 -18.34 48.63
CA GLU A 574 -32.42 -19.03 49.90
C GLU A 574 -31.24 -18.39 50.67
N VAL A 575 -30.23 -17.86 49.96
CA VAL A 575 -29.02 -17.28 50.56
C VAL A 575 -28.83 -15.88 50.02
N HIS A 576 -28.75 -14.86 50.88
CA HIS A 576 -28.49 -13.49 50.45
C HIS A 576 -27.06 -13.31 49.97
N THR A 577 -26.85 -12.38 49.04
CA THR A 577 -25.51 -11.89 48.71
C THR A 577 -24.85 -11.26 49.94
N ASN A 578 -23.53 -11.37 50.03
CA ASN A 578 -22.79 -10.87 51.19
C ASN A 578 -21.58 -10.03 50.76
N ILE A 579 -21.37 -8.89 51.41
CA ILE A 579 -20.11 -8.14 51.44
C ILE A 579 -19.65 -8.08 52.88
N ALA A 580 -18.46 -8.61 53.17
CA ALA A 580 -17.88 -8.62 54.51
C ALA A 580 -16.51 -7.94 54.52
N VAL A 581 -16.25 -7.12 55.54
CA VAL A 581 -14.98 -6.45 55.80
C VAL A 581 -14.48 -6.87 57.17
N GLN A 582 -13.33 -7.53 57.21
CA GLN A 582 -12.73 -8.05 58.43
C GLN A 582 -11.26 -7.64 58.51
N THR A 583 -10.82 -7.09 59.64
CA THR A 583 -9.41 -6.74 59.83
C THR A 583 -8.54 -7.99 59.97
N ILE A 584 -7.31 -7.94 59.45
CA ILE A 584 -6.40 -9.10 59.44
C ILE A 584 -5.79 -9.33 60.83
N ARG A 585 -5.28 -8.27 61.48
CA ARG A 585 -4.52 -8.40 62.73
C ARG A 585 -5.43 -8.56 63.94
N SER A 586 -6.45 -7.71 64.07
CA SER A 586 -7.43 -7.77 65.18
C SER A 586 -8.59 -8.74 64.94
N GLN A 587 -8.67 -9.36 63.76
CA GLN A 587 -9.73 -10.31 63.37
C GLN A 587 -11.16 -9.78 63.57
N THR A 588 -11.32 -8.45 63.59
CA THR A 588 -12.58 -7.78 63.92
C THR A 588 -13.41 -7.57 62.66
N THR A 589 -14.65 -8.05 62.67
CA THR A 589 -15.61 -7.80 61.58
C THR A 589 -16.16 -6.38 61.70
N LEU A 590 -15.76 -5.51 60.77
CA LEU A 590 -16.19 -4.11 60.72
C LEU A 590 -17.52 -3.95 59.99
N TYR A 591 -17.77 -4.81 59.01
CA TYR A 591 -19.00 -4.77 58.22
C TYR A 591 -19.33 -6.17 57.69
N SER A 592 -20.63 -6.49 57.66
CA SER A 592 -21.17 -7.63 56.91
C SER A 592 -22.56 -7.25 56.46
N THR A 593 -22.88 -7.47 55.19
CA THR A 593 -24.19 -7.13 54.63
C THR A 593 -25.30 -7.88 55.36
N LYS A 594 -26.29 -7.13 55.87
CA LYS A 594 -27.56 -7.64 56.37
C LYS A 594 -28.66 -7.32 55.36
N LYS A 595 -29.75 -8.11 55.39
CA LYS A 595 -30.90 -7.94 54.51
C LYS A 595 -31.45 -6.50 54.62
N ASP A 596 -31.61 -5.84 53.48
CA ASP A 596 -32.20 -4.49 53.32
C ASP A 596 -31.40 -3.30 53.93
N GLU A 597 -30.13 -3.49 54.30
CA GLU A 597 -29.28 -2.41 54.83
C GLU A 597 -28.56 -1.62 53.73
N LYS A 598 -28.59 -0.28 53.80
CA LYS A 598 -27.81 0.58 52.90
C LYS A 598 -26.31 0.44 53.20
N ILE A 599 -25.54 0.15 52.17
CA ILE A 599 -24.08 0.05 52.24
C ILE A 599 -23.48 1.43 52.52
N LYS A 600 -22.53 1.51 53.45
CA LYS A 600 -21.86 2.75 53.88
C LYS A 600 -20.35 2.64 53.67
N ASP A 601 -19.71 3.78 53.46
CA ASP A 601 -18.25 3.89 53.41
C ASP A 601 -17.65 3.57 54.79
N LEU A 602 -16.45 2.97 54.80
CA LEU A 602 -15.82 2.44 56.00
C LEU A 602 -14.41 3.01 56.17
N LEU A 603 -14.12 3.55 57.35
CA LEU A 603 -12.75 3.84 57.76
C LEU A 603 -12.16 2.59 58.39
N VAL A 604 -11.17 2.00 57.73
CA VAL A 604 -10.52 0.75 58.16
C VAL A 604 -9.12 1.06 58.68
N PRO A 605 -8.82 0.74 59.96
CA PRO A 605 -7.62 1.24 60.63
C PRO A 605 -6.34 0.44 60.32
N GLU A 606 -6.46 -0.76 59.76
CA GLU A 606 -5.34 -1.68 59.48
C GLU A 606 -5.65 -2.56 58.27
N SER A 607 -4.71 -3.41 57.84
CA SER A 607 -4.92 -4.37 56.75
C SER A 607 -6.17 -5.22 56.96
N PHE A 608 -6.90 -5.52 55.89
CA PHE A 608 -8.22 -6.15 55.97
C PHE A 608 -8.52 -7.08 54.80
N TYR A 609 -9.42 -8.03 55.03
CA TYR A 609 -10.10 -8.81 54.01
C TYR A 609 -11.39 -8.10 53.61
N LEU A 610 -11.60 -7.97 52.30
CA LEU A 610 -12.88 -7.60 51.71
C LEU A 610 -13.40 -8.81 50.93
N ASN A 611 -14.45 -9.44 51.42
CA ASN A 611 -14.99 -10.68 50.85
C ASN A 611 -16.37 -10.39 50.26
N VAL A 612 -16.60 -10.85 49.04
CA VAL A 612 -17.89 -10.72 48.35
C VAL A 612 -18.36 -12.08 47.88
N THR A 613 -19.57 -12.45 48.27
CA THR A 613 -20.21 -13.73 47.94
C THR A 613 -21.48 -13.49 47.14
N ASN A 614 -21.56 -14.10 45.96
CA ASN A 614 -22.73 -14.06 45.10
C ASN A 614 -23.62 -15.29 45.26
N CYS A 615 -24.91 -15.09 45.06
CA CYS A 615 -25.92 -16.14 45.10
C CYS A 615 -26.35 -16.54 43.69
N LYS A 616 -27.21 -17.56 43.59
CA LYS A 616 -27.93 -17.87 42.36
C LYS A 616 -29.25 -17.10 42.35
N SER A 617 -29.50 -16.35 41.28
CA SER A 617 -30.72 -15.55 41.13
C SER A 617 -31.29 -15.65 39.71
N PRO A 618 -32.64 -15.69 39.56
CA PRO A 618 -33.29 -15.61 38.25
C PRO A 618 -33.32 -14.19 37.67
N THR A 619 -33.12 -13.14 38.48
CA THR A 619 -33.22 -11.73 38.05
C THR A 619 -32.16 -10.84 38.67
N GLY A 620 -31.50 -10.03 37.84
CA GLY A 620 -30.40 -9.15 38.25
C GLY A 620 -29.05 -9.87 38.38
N ALA A 621 -27.99 -9.10 38.60
CA ALA A 621 -26.63 -9.60 38.74
C ALA A 621 -25.92 -8.88 39.89
N PHE A 622 -25.02 -9.57 40.59
CA PHE A 622 -24.19 -8.94 41.60
C PHE A 622 -23.01 -8.26 40.93
N ARG A 623 -22.95 -6.93 41.04
CA ARG A 623 -21.82 -6.10 40.64
C ARG A 623 -21.48 -5.12 41.76
N ALA A 624 -20.20 -4.98 42.07
CA ALA A 624 -19.72 -3.98 43.01
C ALA A 624 -18.45 -3.31 42.49
N MET A 625 -18.38 -1.98 42.63
CA MET A 625 -17.23 -1.13 42.37
C MET A 625 -16.88 -0.40 43.67
N MET A 626 -15.63 -0.54 44.10
CA MET A 626 -15.11 0.01 45.34
C MET A 626 -13.87 0.86 45.06
N GLU A 627 -13.63 1.83 45.94
CA GLU A 627 -12.46 2.69 45.90
C GLU A 627 -11.79 2.71 47.27
N ILE A 628 -10.48 2.54 47.31
CA ILE A 628 -9.67 2.60 48.53
C ILE A 628 -8.74 3.80 48.43
N THR A 629 -8.84 4.71 49.41
CA THR A 629 -7.92 5.86 49.56
C THR A 629 -7.22 5.79 50.90
N LEU A 630 -5.94 6.18 50.96
CA LEU A 630 -5.19 6.21 52.21
C LEU A 630 -5.30 7.57 52.90
N GLN A 631 -5.26 7.53 54.24
CA GLN A 631 -5.17 8.70 55.10
C GLN A 631 -3.98 8.55 56.05
N ASN A 632 -3.17 9.61 56.13
CA ASN A 632 -2.01 9.66 57.02
C ASN A 632 -2.38 10.32 58.36
N ASN A 633 -2.15 9.61 59.47
CA ASN A 633 -2.40 10.14 60.81
C ASN A 633 -1.51 11.35 61.16
N LYS A 634 -0.33 11.52 60.54
CA LYS A 634 0.61 12.60 60.87
C LYS A 634 0.21 13.96 60.29
N LEU A 635 -0.49 13.99 59.16
CA LEU A 635 -0.81 15.25 58.45
C LEU A 635 -1.82 16.10 59.25
N LEU A 636 -2.77 15.45 59.92
CA LEU A 636 -3.75 16.12 60.77
C LEU A 636 -3.08 16.81 61.98
N GLY A 637 -2.07 16.16 62.57
CA GLY A 637 -1.32 16.70 63.71
C GLY A 637 -0.50 17.94 63.35
N ILE A 638 0.08 17.97 62.14
CA ILE A 638 0.84 19.13 61.65
C ILE A 638 -0.11 20.31 61.36
N ILE A 639 -1.26 20.06 60.72
CA ILE A 639 -2.26 21.11 60.46
C ILE A 639 -2.80 21.69 61.77
N LEU A 640 -3.13 20.85 62.75
CA LEU A 640 -3.60 21.30 64.07
C LEU A 640 -2.51 22.08 64.83
N SER A 641 -1.25 21.67 64.73
CA SER A 641 -0.12 22.39 65.33
C SER A 641 0.09 23.77 64.68
N ILE A 642 0.00 23.87 63.34
CA ILE A 642 0.12 25.14 62.62
C ILE A 642 -1.06 26.07 62.95
N VAL A 643 -2.30 25.56 62.96
CA VAL A 643 -3.48 26.35 63.35
C VAL A 643 -3.36 26.84 64.79
N GLY A 644 -2.85 26.01 65.70
CA GLY A 644 -2.55 26.41 67.07
C GLY A 644 -1.54 27.56 67.15
N VAL A 645 -0.43 27.47 66.40
CA VAL A 645 0.59 28.54 66.35
C VAL A 645 0.03 29.84 65.76
N VAL A 646 -0.77 29.76 64.69
CA VAL A 646 -1.40 30.94 64.06
C VAL A 646 -2.39 31.60 65.01
N VAL A 647 -3.23 30.84 65.71
CA VAL A 647 -4.16 31.39 66.70
C VAL A 647 -3.41 32.12 67.82
N VAL A 648 -2.32 31.52 68.33
CA VAL A 648 -1.47 32.16 69.35
C VAL A 648 -0.88 33.48 68.84
N ILE A 649 -0.34 33.50 67.62
CA ILE A 649 0.22 34.72 67.01
C ILE A 649 -0.87 35.79 66.83
N VAL A 650 -2.05 35.44 66.34
CA VAL A 650 -3.17 36.39 66.16
C VAL A 650 -3.64 36.95 67.50
N THR A 651 -3.74 36.12 68.53
CA THR A 651 -4.08 36.60 69.88
C THR A 651 -3.00 37.52 70.46
N ALA A 652 -1.71 37.20 70.27
CA ALA A 652 -0.61 38.04 70.74
C ALA A 652 -0.59 39.40 70.01
N VAL A 653 -0.79 39.42 68.69
CA VAL A 653 -0.88 40.66 67.91
C VAL A 653 -2.12 41.47 68.31
N GLY A 654 -3.27 40.82 68.54
CA GLY A 654 -4.48 41.48 69.03
C GLY A 654 -4.30 42.12 70.41
N ILE A 655 -3.61 41.45 71.33
CA ILE A 655 -3.29 41.97 72.66
C ILE A 655 -2.28 43.14 72.55
N CYS A 656 -1.27 43.04 71.69
CA CYS A 656 -0.34 44.14 71.44
C CYS A 656 -1.04 45.38 70.87
N PHE A 657 -1.98 45.21 69.94
CA PHE A 657 -2.79 46.32 69.41
C PHE A 657 -3.71 46.94 70.48
N PHE A 658 -4.31 46.12 71.36
CA PHE A 658 -5.14 46.61 72.45
C PHE A 658 -4.34 47.38 73.52
N LEU A 659 -3.09 46.98 73.76
CA LEU A 659 -2.19 47.66 74.70
C LEU A 659 -1.55 48.92 74.10
N SER A 660 -1.33 48.99 72.77
CA SER A 660 -0.80 50.20 72.13
C SER A 660 -1.84 51.30 71.91
N ASN A 661 -3.14 50.99 71.99
CA ASN A 661 -4.23 51.97 71.86
C ASN A 661 -4.70 52.55 73.22
N ASN A 662 -4.09 52.15 74.34
CA ASN A 662 -4.38 52.67 75.68
C ASN A 662 -3.23 53.52 76.26
N TYR A 663 -2.38 54.06 75.40
CA TYR A 663 -1.38 55.08 75.74
C TYR A 663 -1.55 56.33 74.87
#